data_AF-A0A7Z9GWD4-F1
#
_entry.id   AF-A0A7Z9GWD4-F1
#
_cell.length_a   1.000
_cell.length_b   1.000
_cell.length_c   1.000
_cell.angle_alpha   90.00
_cell.angle_beta   90.00
_cell.angle_gamma   90.00
#
_symmetry.space_group_name_H-M   'P 1'
#
loop_
_entity.id
_entity.type
_entity.pdbx_description
1 polymer ?
#
loop_
_entity_poly.entity_id
_entity_poly.type
_entity_poly.pdbx_seq_one_letter_code
_entity_poly.pdbx_strand_id
1 'polypeptide(L)'
;MDEIREAKTEIFHLKDAQGNLVKVANLSLEEFEQLYKLRRQLLGSKAPPEFAIEEVLYTGQATRTHATLNVRLKIRLVVEQTNVEWIRVPVGFVSTILQERATHTGPGDFFVTLDPTDGYVCWLKAQSKSAHTVGLKLIVPLQSAGDETRLVVSGPLARSRFQKFRVATAKAEVVDTELSVTTQSTAAGTTDLTFDFSGGELQLAWLGGDRMEQKPAVQLLVVTATRVTIKSPEQITAQSELTVSATGGEIKSFEVRLPPGMQMLDLPQQDFRITTLPSEPAKKAPPTAGQRLLVVPTVPGANAKLALEAIYRPTTSGKEKPAKTKPVSAAEFAGFEVVGAVKQSGSIDVVVEGNWSLQWDHSGDVRRVDDRPERVGPQQAQARFEFFSNQYSIRASVRPEKTRLRIEPRYIVGVSSDEVRLDISLAGQLRGGRQISLLLDLPGWTVDQVVSRPVELLDSELVQMDPSGKVRIPLALVPEATGGKFDLQILAHRDADLEKELKFTVPKPAVEEPLGAAIMTLLPATVVISPHDNIVLTPQTEQIRGLIQDTVPEDTEGWNLPRSQRELLFYRERGDESAPLFVADPEIRSGTVVVAARGKVMLDSSTATVQQLLTYLVDYEPVSQVLLEVPKEVTSDSGFQVWMQNELPDSAVETVPPAGNRQLLPWKLESTIKPTGLAGEDVSLSPRAVISVSLPQQQIGSFRLAVRYPYDLGKLDYDESTLVQIPLVAVHQVEGMTFEGHLLEVSSTTDLDVEPVGETWLGSPRLVDSENQLVRLEVSTGTPAQELPMSVLLRKRSQQSLVVVRQAWLQTYLTAMGQRHRAVFRLTTNEPLLQLVFPESVSLGAGNIRVAINHQPVLLEDLVISAGRKLSLAVGQQPEQKDFVLEVWYWSHRQSVGMGHLAVEMPQLENARRMERFFWHLITPANEHLVNAPAMMTAEQQWMWKNGGWGRQPNLRQQDLEHWIGATAQDPVPSKTNQYLFTSIGPVIDLQVRTLGRATILLIVSGVTLLIGLLLIYVPVFRHPVSLLCVGLVLLCGALLAPESILLVSQAAALGLVLVLVARILNWVVVRRQYYRWPSFAYGAGLMERQPAEHSKSPLAPDLTDSSMATTFSRELPTSEPGA
;
A
#
# COMPACT_ATOMS: atom_id res chain seq x y z
N MET A 1 -30.49 -42.22 17.22
CA MET A 1 -29.29 -41.73 17.92
C MET A 1 -28.17 -41.89 16.95
N ASP A 2 -27.73 -40.78 16.35
CA ASP A 2 -26.52 -40.71 15.55
C ASP A 2 -25.52 -39.81 16.29
N GLU A 3 -24.22 -40.05 16.12
CA GLU A 3 -23.19 -39.24 16.79
C GLU A 3 -23.19 -37.80 16.28
N ILE A 4 -23.60 -36.85 17.13
CA ILE A 4 -23.28 -35.45 16.93
C ILE A 4 -21.78 -35.29 17.20
N ARG A 5 -20.99 -35.13 16.14
CA ARG A 5 -19.56 -34.78 16.24
C ARG A 5 -19.40 -33.28 16.12
N GLU A 6 -18.82 -32.69 17.16
CA GLU A 6 -18.51 -31.26 17.23
C GLU A 6 -17.42 -30.91 16.20
N ALA A 7 -17.72 -29.95 15.31
CA ALA A 7 -16.78 -29.48 14.31
C ALA A 7 -15.77 -28.53 14.98
N LYS A 8 -14.47 -28.87 14.93
CA LYS A 8 -13.41 -28.01 15.46
C LYS A 8 -13.37 -26.70 14.67
N THR A 9 -13.71 -25.60 15.34
CA THR A 9 -13.57 -24.24 14.82
C THR A 9 -12.09 -23.87 14.68
N GLU A 10 -11.62 -23.62 13.46
CA GLU A 10 -10.28 -23.06 13.26
C GLU A 10 -10.35 -21.54 13.35
N ILE A 11 -9.57 -20.97 14.29
CA ILE A 11 -9.60 -19.55 14.65
C ILE A 11 -8.31 -18.89 14.17
N PHE A 12 -8.43 -18.09 13.12
CA PHE A 12 -7.36 -17.26 12.60
C PHE A 12 -7.29 -15.96 13.40
N HIS A 13 -6.07 -15.43 13.55
CA HIS A 13 -5.82 -14.15 14.22
C HIS A 13 -5.36 -13.14 13.16
N LEU A 14 -6.16 -12.11 12.92
CA LEU A 14 -5.90 -11.06 11.94
C LEU A 14 -5.64 -9.74 12.68
N LYS A 15 -4.73 -8.92 12.15
CA LYS A 15 -4.47 -7.59 12.73
C LYS A 15 -5.56 -6.59 12.35
N ASP A 16 -6.04 -5.84 13.33
CA ASP A 16 -6.83 -4.62 13.10
C ASP A 16 -5.94 -3.45 12.64
N ALA A 17 -6.53 -2.26 12.45
CA ALA A 17 -5.80 -1.07 12.00
C ALA A 17 -4.79 -0.55 13.04
N GLN A 18 -4.98 -0.93 14.31
CA GLN A 18 -4.12 -0.61 15.45
C GLN A 18 -3.07 -1.71 15.70
N GLY A 19 -3.07 -2.78 14.89
CA GLY A 19 -2.10 -3.87 14.94
C GLY A 19 -2.43 -5.01 15.90
N ASN A 20 -3.58 -4.96 16.60
CA ASN A 20 -4.00 -5.97 17.57
C ASN A 20 -4.60 -7.20 16.89
N LEU A 21 -4.39 -8.38 17.49
CA LEU A 21 -4.79 -9.66 16.91
C LEU A 21 -6.25 -10.02 17.27
N VAL A 22 -7.17 -9.67 16.38
CA VAL A 22 -8.59 -10.01 16.45
C VAL A 22 -8.83 -11.44 15.94
N LYS A 23 -9.64 -12.20 16.67
CA LYS A 23 -10.01 -13.59 16.34
C LYS A 23 -11.14 -13.64 15.31
N VAL A 24 -10.93 -14.35 14.21
CA VAL A 24 -11.93 -14.62 13.16
C VAL A 24 -11.99 -16.12 12.90
N ALA A 25 -13.19 -16.68 12.85
CA ALA A 25 -13.42 -18.12 12.74
C ALA A 25 -13.87 -18.54 11.34
N ASN A 26 -13.48 -19.75 10.92
CA ASN A 26 -14.01 -20.46 9.74
C ASN A 26 -14.03 -19.64 8.44
N LEU A 27 -12.86 -19.20 7.98
CA LEU A 27 -12.62 -18.75 6.60
C LEU A 27 -11.40 -19.50 6.05
N SER A 28 -11.54 -20.11 4.87
CA SER A 28 -10.43 -20.71 4.14
C SER A 28 -9.53 -19.64 3.53
N LEU A 29 -8.30 -20.03 3.15
CA LEU A 29 -7.38 -19.17 2.40
C LEU A 29 -7.99 -18.67 1.09
N GLU A 30 -8.80 -19.51 0.44
CA GLU A 30 -9.40 -19.23 -0.87
C GLU A 30 -10.60 -18.27 -0.74
N GLU A 31 -11.42 -18.42 0.32
CA GLU A 31 -12.47 -17.44 0.67
C GLU A 31 -11.87 -16.09 1.10
N PHE A 32 -10.77 -16.11 1.88
CA PHE A 32 -10.05 -14.90 2.25
C PHE A 32 -9.47 -14.19 1.02
N GLU A 33 -8.85 -14.91 0.09
CA GLU A 33 -8.39 -14.34 -1.18
C GLU A 33 -9.55 -13.78 -2.03
N GLN A 34 -10.70 -14.47 -2.09
CA GLN A 34 -11.88 -13.97 -2.81
C GLN A 34 -12.40 -12.67 -2.18
N LEU A 35 -12.61 -12.63 -0.86
CA LEU A 35 -13.05 -11.43 -0.14
C LEU A 35 -12.05 -10.28 -0.28
N TYR A 36 -10.75 -10.56 -0.28
CA TYR A 36 -9.70 -9.56 -0.51
C TYR A 36 -9.75 -9.00 -1.94
N LYS A 37 -9.88 -9.86 -2.96
CA LYS A 37 -9.99 -9.47 -4.38
C LYS A 37 -11.29 -8.70 -4.67
N LEU A 38 -12.38 -9.08 -4.01
CA LEU A 38 -13.69 -8.42 -4.07
C LEU A 38 -13.61 -7.01 -3.45
N ARG A 39 -13.10 -6.90 -2.21
CA ARG A 39 -12.97 -5.62 -1.47
C ARG A 39 -12.01 -4.63 -2.16
N ARG A 40 -11.05 -5.13 -2.94
CA ARG A 40 -10.12 -4.31 -3.75
C ARG A 40 -10.56 -4.09 -5.21
N GLN A 41 -11.75 -4.56 -5.61
CA GLN A 41 -12.27 -4.49 -6.99
C GLN A 41 -11.32 -5.06 -8.07
N LEU A 42 -10.48 -6.04 -7.70
CA LEU A 42 -9.45 -6.61 -8.59
C LEU A 42 -10.01 -7.67 -9.58
N LEU A 43 -11.26 -8.09 -9.40
CA LEU A 43 -11.96 -8.97 -10.34
C LEU A 43 -12.61 -8.15 -11.47
N GLY A 44 -11.77 -7.74 -12.43
CA GLY A 44 -12.24 -7.15 -13.69
C GLY A 44 -13.20 -8.08 -14.43
N SER A 45 -14.24 -7.50 -15.03
CA SER A 45 -15.37 -8.21 -15.63
C SER A 45 -15.00 -9.06 -16.85
N LYS A 46 -14.85 -10.39 -16.68
CA LYS A 46 -14.87 -11.40 -17.77
C LYS A 46 -14.91 -12.88 -17.30
N ALA A 47 -15.71 -13.22 -16.29
CA ALA A 47 -16.13 -14.62 -16.11
C ALA A 47 -17.15 -14.98 -17.22
N PRO A 48 -17.03 -16.14 -17.90
CA PRO A 48 -18.08 -16.59 -18.81
C PRO A 48 -19.34 -17.00 -18.03
N PRO A 49 -20.56 -16.76 -18.56
CA PRO A 49 -21.79 -17.16 -17.89
C PRO A 49 -21.91 -18.69 -17.80
N GLU A 50 -22.53 -19.19 -16.74
CA GLU A 50 -22.66 -20.64 -16.50
C GLU A 50 -23.53 -21.35 -17.55
N PHE A 51 -24.53 -20.64 -18.07
CA PHE A 51 -25.47 -21.11 -19.06
C PHE A 51 -25.74 -20.05 -20.13
N ALA A 52 -26.29 -20.48 -21.26
CA ALA A 52 -26.86 -19.61 -22.30
C ALA A 52 -28.22 -20.16 -22.74
N ILE A 53 -29.22 -19.29 -22.86
CA ILE A 53 -30.51 -19.63 -23.46
C ILE A 53 -30.42 -19.26 -24.95
N GLU A 54 -30.41 -20.25 -25.83
CA GLU A 54 -30.05 -20.08 -27.24
C GLU A 54 -31.23 -19.68 -28.13
N GLU A 55 -32.43 -20.15 -27.78
CA GLU A 55 -33.67 -19.92 -28.51
C GLU A 55 -34.86 -20.15 -27.57
N VAL A 56 -35.88 -19.29 -27.64
CA VAL A 56 -37.19 -19.56 -27.03
C VAL A 56 -38.30 -19.50 -28.07
N LEU A 57 -39.01 -20.62 -28.21
CA LEU A 57 -40.10 -20.79 -29.16
C LEU A 57 -41.44 -20.82 -28.43
N TYR A 58 -42.36 -19.97 -28.88
CA TYR A 58 -43.71 -19.85 -28.35
C TYR A 58 -44.74 -20.30 -29.40
N THR A 59 -45.70 -21.11 -28.97
CA THR A 59 -46.96 -21.33 -29.69
C THR A 59 -48.13 -21.21 -28.72
N GLY A 60 -49.24 -20.62 -29.12
CA GLY A 60 -50.36 -20.42 -28.20
C GLY A 60 -51.65 -19.97 -28.85
N GLN A 61 -52.68 -19.86 -28.01
CA GLN A 61 -54.00 -19.40 -28.41
C GLN A 61 -54.61 -18.51 -27.33
N ALA A 62 -55.13 -17.35 -27.73
CA ALA A 62 -55.96 -16.48 -26.91
C ALA A 62 -57.40 -17.01 -26.82
N THR A 63 -57.95 -17.00 -25.61
CA THR A 63 -59.39 -17.09 -25.36
C THR A 63 -59.95 -15.67 -25.12
N ARG A 64 -61.11 -15.53 -24.46
CA ARG A 64 -61.66 -14.23 -24.05
C ARG A 64 -61.05 -13.65 -22.77
N THR A 65 -60.33 -14.45 -21.97
CA THR A 65 -59.83 -14.02 -20.64
C THR A 65 -58.39 -14.40 -20.34
N HIS A 66 -57.84 -15.36 -21.08
CA HIS A 66 -56.48 -15.85 -20.89
C HIS A 66 -55.94 -16.44 -22.20
N ALA A 67 -54.62 -16.46 -22.35
CA ALA A 67 -53.93 -17.20 -23.38
C ALA A 67 -53.29 -18.47 -22.80
N THR A 68 -53.36 -19.57 -23.54
CA THR A 68 -52.56 -20.77 -23.25
C THR A 68 -51.34 -20.78 -24.16
N LEU A 69 -50.15 -20.81 -23.56
CA LEU A 69 -48.87 -20.79 -24.26
C LEU A 69 -48.09 -22.10 -24.00
N ASN A 70 -47.65 -22.74 -25.07
CA ASN A 70 -46.62 -23.78 -25.03
C ASN A 70 -45.28 -23.10 -25.34
N VAL A 71 -44.39 -23.06 -24.35
CA VAL A 71 -43.05 -22.48 -24.47
C VAL A 71 -42.02 -23.61 -24.55
N ARG A 72 -41.08 -23.51 -25.49
CA ARG A 72 -39.94 -24.43 -25.62
C ARG A 72 -38.64 -23.62 -25.59
N LEU A 73 -37.84 -23.83 -24.55
CA LEU A 73 -36.54 -23.18 -24.36
C LEU A 73 -35.42 -24.16 -24.75
N LYS A 74 -34.39 -23.68 -25.46
CA LYS A 74 -33.10 -24.36 -25.62
C LYS A 74 -32.07 -23.71 -24.71
N ILE A 75 -31.47 -24.51 -23.82
CA ILE A 75 -30.49 -24.07 -22.82
C ILE A 75 -29.21 -24.86 -23.04
N ARG A 76 -28.06 -24.18 -23.10
CA ARG A 76 -26.73 -24.79 -23.16
C ARG A 76 -25.95 -24.44 -21.90
N LEU A 77 -25.32 -25.41 -21.27
CA LEU A 77 -24.39 -25.18 -20.17
C LEU A 77 -23.01 -24.84 -20.74
N VAL A 78 -22.34 -23.80 -20.24
CA VAL A 78 -21.16 -23.21 -20.89
C VAL A 78 -19.88 -23.38 -20.06
N VAL A 79 -19.97 -23.31 -18.72
CA VAL A 79 -18.82 -23.46 -17.81
C VAL A 79 -18.39 -24.92 -17.69
N GLU A 80 -17.08 -25.16 -17.61
CA GLU A 80 -16.50 -26.46 -17.28
C GLU A 80 -16.44 -26.65 -15.75
N GLN A 81 -17.54 -27.12 -15.16
CA GLN A 81 -17.57 -27.48 -13.74
C GLN A 81 -16.91 -28.86 -13.52
N THR A 82 -16.11 -28.98 -12.45
CA THR A 82 -15.37 -30.21 -12.08
C THR A 82 -16.27 -31.22 -11.36
N ASN A 83 -17.26 -30.74 -10.61
CA ASN A 83 -18.36 -31.52 -10.04
C ASN A 83 -19.64 -31.23 -10.82
N VAL A 84 -20.56 -32.19 -10.87
CA VAL A 84 -21.88 -32.00 -11.48
C VAL A 84 -22.86 -31.53 -10.39
N GLU A 85 -23.08 -30.23 -10.31
CA GLU A 85 -23.94 -29.58 -9.30
C GLU A 85 -25.21 -28.98 -9.93
N TRP A 86 -26.07 -28.35 -9.13
CA TRP A 86 -27.35 -27.79 -9.59
C TRP A 86 -27.19 -26.33 -10.07
N ILE A 87 -27.19 -26.13 -11.38
CA ILE A 87 -27.11 -24.80 -12.00
C ILE A 87 -28.50 -24.14 -12.03
N ARG A 88 -28.58 -22.89 -11.56
CA ARG A 88 -29.81 -22.08 -11.48
C ARG A 88 -30.03 -21.29 -12.76
N VAL A 89 -31.01 -21.67 -13.57
CA VAL A 89 -31.38 -20.97 -14.81
C VAL A 89 -32.73 -20.26 -14.62
N PRO A 90 -32.77 -18.95 -14.27
CA PRO A 90 -34.02 -18.19 -14.27
C PRO A 90 -34.59 -18.13 -15.69
N VAL A 91 -35.87 -18.49 -15.85
CA VAL A 91 -36.58 -18.47 -17.14
C VAL A 91 -37.76 -17.50 -17.18
N GLY A 92 -38.05 -16.81 -16.07
CA GLY A 92 -39.06 -15.76 -16.02
C GLY A 92 -40.48 -16.28 -15.99
N PHE A 93 -41.37 -15.68 -16.78
CA PHE A 93 -42.81 -15.90 -16.79
C PHE A 93 -43.50 -15.59 -15.45
N VAL A 94 -43.07 -14.50 -14.83
CA VAL A 94 -43.74 -13.83 -13.70
C VAL A 94 -45.23 -13.60 -14.04
N SER A 95 -46.11 -13.73 -13.04
CA SER A 95 -47.58 -13.59 -13.19
C SER A 95 -48.24 -14.57 -14.17
N THR A 96 -47.62 -15.72 -14.45
CA THR A 96 -48.21 -16.83 -15.23
C THR A 96 -48.40 -18.08 -14.38
N ILE A 97 -49.28 -19.00 -14.81
CA ILE A 97 -49.55 -20.26 -14.10
C ILE A 97 -49.12 -21.45 -14.97
N LEU A 98 -48.20 -22.26 -14.46
CA LEU A 98 -47.79 -23.54 -15.05
C LEU A 98 -48.94 -24.57 -14.98
N GLN A 99 -49.53 -24.87 -16.14
CA GLN A 99 -50.71 -25.72 -16.30
C GLN A 99 -50.40 -27.24 -16.19
N GLU A 100 -49.23 -27.65 -16.64
CA GLU A 100 -48.75 -29.04 -16.62
C GLU A 100 -47.28 -29.07 -16.18
N ARG A 101 -46.85 -30.19 -15.56
CA ARG A 101 -45.46 -30.35 -15.10
C ARG A 101 -44.48 -30.13 -16.26
N ALA A 102 -43.49 -29.27 -16.03
CA ALA A 102 -42.43 -28.95 -16.99
C ALA A 102 -41.75 -30.22 -17.53
N THR A 103 -41.56 -30.27 -18.86
CA THR A 103 -40.87 -31.37 -19.55
C THR A 103 -39.42 -31.00 -19.84
N HIS A 104 -38.55 -32.00 -19.89
CA HIS A 104 -37.12 -31.82 -20.11
C HIS A 104 -36.56 -32.93 -21.00
N THR A 105 -35.67 -32.55 -21.91
CA THR A 105 -34.94 -33.47 -22.79
C THR A 105 -33.49 -33.02 -22.90
N GLY A 106 -32.58 -33.76 -22.26
CA GLY A 106 -31.14 -33.50 -22.22
C GLY A 106 -30.45 -34.40 -21.17
N PRO A 107 -29.11 -34.49 -21.16
CA PRO A 107 -28.39 -35.43 -20.30
C PRO A 107 -28.17 -34.86 -18.89
N GLY A 108 -29.11 -35.11 -17.97
CA GLY A 108 -29.00 -34.73 -16.55
C GLY A 108 -30.34 -34.67 -15.83
N ASP A 109 -30.30 -34.38 -14.53
CA ASP A 109 -31.51 -34.19 -13.71
C ASP A 109 -32.05 -32.76 -13.86
N PHE A 110 -33.37 -32.61 -13.66
CA PHE A 110 -34.08 -31.35 -13.85
C PHE A 110 -35.29 -31.18 -12.92
N PHE A 111 -35.50 -29.97 -12.40
CA PHE A 111 -36.77 -29.53 -11.82
C PHE A 111 -37.00 -28.03 -12.03
N VAL A 112 -38.21 -27.57 -11.76
CA VAL A 112 -38.59 -26.14 -11.81
C VAL A 112 -39.11 -25.72 -10.44
N THR A 113 -38.66 -24.57 -9.96
CA THR A 113 -39.23 -23.86 -8.81
C THR A 113 -39.90 -22.56 -9.26
N LEU A 114 -40.80 -22.02 -8.43
CA LEU A 114 -41.27 -20.64 -8.56
C LEU A 114 -40.53 -19.79 -7.53
N ASP A 115 -39.89 -18.73 -8.00
CA ASP A 115 -39.14 -17.73 -7.24
C ASP A 115 -39.95 -16.43 -7.18
N PRO A 116 -40.06 -15.74 -6.03
CA PRO A 116 -40.86 -14.52 -5.91
C PRO A 116 -40.38 -13.35 -6.79
N THR A 117 -39.10 -13.34 -7.17
CA THR A 117 -38.47 -12.24 -7.92
C THR A 117 -38.22 -12.64 -9.37
N ASP A 118 -37.63 -13.82 -9.59
CA ASP A 118 -37.21 -14.28 -10.93
C ASP A 118 -38.29 -15.08 -11.69
N GLY A 119 -39.46 -15.33 -11.07
CA GLY A 119 -40.51 -16.16 -11.65
C GLY A 119 -40.12 -17.64 -11.67
N TYR A 120 -40.41 -18.34 -12.76
CA TYR A 120 -40.02 -19.75 -12.89
C TYR A 120 -38.49 -19.87 -13.07
N VAL A 121 -37.90 -20.77 -12.27
CA VAL A 121 -36.46 -21.06 -12.26
C VAL A 121 -36.25 -22.52 -12.56
N CYS A 122 -35.52 -22.78 -13.64
CA CYS A 122 -35.11 -24.11 -14.09
C CYS A 122 -33.80 -24.51 -13.41
N TRP A 123 -33.81 -25.58 -12.63
CA TRP A 123 -32.62 -26.17 -12.04
C TRP A 123 -32.15 -27.34 -12.89
N LEU A 124 -30.90 -27.29 -13.35
CA LEU A 124 -30.29 -28.30 -14.22
C LEU A 124 -29.04 -28.88 -13.55
N LYS A 125 -28.95 -30.21 -13.46
CA LYS A 125 -27.78 -30.93 -12.96
C LYS A 125 -27.25 -31.86 -14.03
N ALA A 126 -26.30 -31.36 -14.81
CA ALA A 126 -25.85 -31.96 -16.06
C ALA A 126 -24.38 -31.66 -16.34
N GLN A 127 -23.78 -32.38 -17.30
CA GLN A 127 -22.38 -32.21 -17.66
C GLN A 127 -22.15 -30.93 -18.46
N SER A 128 -21.04 -30.24 -18.18
CA SER A 128 -20.50 -29.11 -18.93
C SER A 128 -20.63 -29.27 -20.46
N LYS A 129 -21.06 -28.21 -21.18
CA LYS A 129 -21.27 -28.20 -22.64
C LYS A 129 -22.44 -29.05 -23.15
N SER A 130 -23.30 -29.58 -22.27
CA SER A 130 -24.57 -30.18 -22.66
C SER A 130 -25.59 -29.16 -23.20
N ALA A 131 -26.56 -29.67 -23.97
CA ALA A 131 -27.73 -28.92 -24.41
C ALA A 131 -29.01 -29.59 -23.87
N HIS A 132 -29.95 -28.76 -23.44
CA HIS A 132 -31.21 -29.16 -22.82
C HIS A 132 -32.37 -28.44 -23.52
N THR A 133 -33.45 -29.16 -23.79
CA THR A 133 -34.73 -28.58 -24.19
C THR A 133 -35.69 -28.66 -23.01
N VAL A 134 -36.26 -27.52 -22.60
CA VAL A 134 -37.28 -27.44 -21.55
C VAL A 134 -38.61 -27.02 -22.17
N GLY A 135 -39.69 -27.70 -21.82
CA GLY A 135 -41.06 -27.39 -22.24
C GLY A 135 -41.93 -26.95 -21.06
N LEU A 136 -42.55 -25.77 -21.18
CA LEU A 136 -43.50 -25.23 -20.21
C LEU A 136 -44.87 -25.03 -20.87
N LYS A 137 -45.96 -25.32 -20.16
CA LYS A 137 -47.32 -24.93 -20.56
C LYS A 137 -47.85 -23.90 -19.58
N LEU A 138 -48.05 -22.68 -20.05
CA LEU A 138 -48.37 -21.52 -19.22
C LEU A 138 -49.75 -20.99 -19.57
N ILE A 139 -50.53 -20.65 -18.53
CA ILE A 139 -51.73 -19.82 -18.65
C ILE A 139 -51.35 -18.40 -18.27
N VAL A 140 -51.67 -17.46 -19.15
CA VAL A 140 -51.39 -16.02 -19.01
C VAL A 140 -52.72 -15.27 -19.05
N PRO A 141 -53.06 -14.40 -18.08
CA PRO A 141 -54.26 -13.58 -18.16
C PRO A 141 -54.18 -12.59 -19.33
N LEU A 142 -55.31 -12.35 -20.00
CA LEU A 142 -55.42 -11.29 -21.01
C LEU A 142 -56.03 -10.04 -20.38
N GLN A 143 -55.53 -8.88 -20.77
CA GLN A 143 -56.07 -7.58 -20.41
C GLN A 143 -56.93 -7.09 -21.56
N SER A 144 -58.16 -6.65 -21.30
CA SER A 144 -59.05 -6.09 -22.34
C SER A 144 -59.49 -4.69 -21.96
N ALA A 145 -59.37 -3.76 -22.90
CA ALA A 145 -59.68 -2.34 -22.72
C ALA A 145 -60.47 -1.82 -23.93
N GLY A 146 -61.80 -1.78 -23.81
CA GLY A 146 -62.69 -1.56 -24.96
C GLY A 146 -62.57 -2.71 -25.96
N ASP A 147 -62.34 -2.39 -27.23
CA ASP A 147 -62.14 -3.37 -28.31
C ASP A 147 -60.69 -3.93 -28.35
N GLU A 148 -59.74 -3.33 -27.62
CA GLU A 148 -58.35 -3.80 -27.55
C GLU A 148 -58.25 -5.01 -26.62
N THR A 149 -57.57 -6.07 -27.07
CA THR A 149 -57.12 -7.18 -26.21
C THR A 149 -55.60 -7.26 -26.23
N ARG A 150 -55.00 -7.35 -25.04
CA ARG A 150 -53.56 -7.29 -24.80
C ARG A 150 -53.05 -8.53 -24.05
N LEU A 151 -51.95 -9.08 -24.55
CA LEU A 151 -51.15 -10.13 -23.92
C LEU A 151 -49.88 -9.49 -23.34
N VAL A 152 -49.54 -9.80 -22.09
CA VAL A 152 -48.29 -9.40 -21.43
C VAL A 152 -47.55 -10.64 -20.92
N VAL A 153 -46.28 -10.82 -21.30
CA VAL A 153 -45.47 -12.00 -20.95
C VAL A 153 -44.02 -11.60 -20.67
N SER A 154 -43.59 -11.71 -19.41
CA SER A 154 -42.21 -11.43 -18.98
C SER A 154 -41.30 -12.65 -19.18
N GLY A 155 -40.87 -12.92 -20.41
CA GLY A 155 -39.97 -14.04 -20.74
C GLY A 155 -38.49 -13.79 -20.39
N PRO A 156 -37.60 -14.77 -20.62
CA PRO A 156 -36.17 -14.62 -20.37
C PRO A 156 -35.52 -13.70 -21.40
N LEU A 157 -34.36 -13.12 -21.06
CA LEU A 157 -33.56 -12.23 -21.92
C LEU A 157 -32.80 -13.03 -23.00
N ALA A 158 -33.53 -13.67 -23.92
CA ALA A 158 -32.99 -14.46 -25.02
C ALA A 158 -33.88 -14.35 -26.26
N ARG A 159 -33.27 -14.49 -27.45
CA ARG A 159 -33.96 -14.34 -28.73
C ARG A 159 -35.18 -15.27 -28.80
N SER A 160 -36.33 -14.64 -29.00
CA SER A 160 -37.64 -15.25 -28.81
C SER A 160 -38.47 -15.16 -30.09
N ARG A 161 -39.28 -16.19 -30.35
CA ARG A 161 -40.14 -16.27 -31.55
C ARG A 161 -41.51 -16.83 -31.21
N PHE A 162 -42.56 -16.09 -31.49
CA PHE A 162 -43.90 -16.66 -31.64
C PHE A 162 -44.00 -17.29 -33.02
N GLN A 163 -43.91 -18.62 -33.06
CA GLN A 163 -44.10 -19.38 -34.31
C GLN A 163 -45.56 -19.30 -34.76
N LYS A 164 -46.50 -19.35 -33.80
CA LYS A 164 -47.94 -19.25 -34.05
C LYS A 164 -48.68 -18.82 -32.79
N PHE A 165 -49.28 -17.63 -32.79
CA PHE A 165 -50.24 -17.20 -31.78
C PHE A 165 -51.62 -17.01 -32.41
N ARG A 166 -52.61 -17.79 -31.99
CA ARG A 166 -53.97 -17.73 -32.55
C ARG A 166 -54.86 -16.81 -31.72
N VAL A 167 -55.42 -15.78 -32.34
CA VAL A 167 -56.39 -14.87 -31.70
C VAL A 167 -57.80 -15.13 -32.23
N ALA A 168 -58.79 -15.14 -31.34
CA ALA A 168 -60.20 -15.44 -31.63
C ALA A 168 -60.96 -14.27 -32.29
N THR A 169 -60.26 -13.52 -33.14
CA THR A 169 -60.72 -12.30 -33.80
C THR A 169 -60.43 -12.42 -35.30
N ALA A 170 -61.45 -12.26 -36.15
CA ALA A 170 -61.28 -12.26 -37.60
C ALA A 170 -60.63 -10.95 -38.05
N LYS A 171 -59.68 -11.02 -39.02
CA LYS A 171 -58.88 -9.86 -39.47
C LYS A 171 -58.27 -9.06 -38.30
N ALA A 172 -57.78 -9.73 -37.25
CA ALA A 172 -57.16 -9.03 -36.12
C ALA A 172 -56.01 -8.13 -36.58
N GLU A 173 -56.12 -6.83 -36.29
CA GLU A 173 -55.08 -5.82 -36.55
C GLU A 173 -54.25 -5.63 -35.28
N VAL A 174 -52.92 -5.69 -35.39
CA VAL A 174 -52.01 -5.56 -34.24
C VAL A 174 -51.76 -4.08 -33.98
N VAL A 175 -51.91 -3.66 -32.72
CA VAL A 175 -51.82 -2.25 -32.30
C VAL A 175 -50.48 -1.99 -31.63
N ASP A 176 -49.84 -0.89 -32.04
CA ASP A 176 -48.74 -0.20 -31.36
C ASP A 176 -47.67 -1.11 -30.73
N THR A 177 -47.03 -1.92 -31.58
CA THR A 177 -45.84 -2.68 -31.22
C THR A 177 -44.71 -2.37 -32.21
N GLU A 178 -43.48 -2.17 -31.73
CA GLU A 178 -42.27 -2.08 -32.57
C GLU A 178 -41.85 -3.46 -33.15
N LEU A 179 -42.79 -4.40 -33.24
CA LEU A 179 -42.64 -5.79 -33.68
C LEU A 179 -43.16 -5.96 -35.12
N SER A 180 -42.39 -6.61 -35.98
CA SER A 180 -42.80 -6.94 -37.35
C SER A 180 -43.73 -8.18 -37.39
N VAL A 181 -44.98 -7.99 -36.98
CA VAL A 181 -45.95 -9.10 -36.91
C VAL A 181 -46.51 -9.47 -38.27
N THR A 182 -46.32 -10.73 -38.65
CA THR A 182 -46.99 -11.34 -39.80
C THR A 182 -48.35 -11.87 -39.37
N THR A 183 -49.42 -11.43 -40.03
CA THR A 183 -50.81 -11.85 -39.74
C THR A 183 -51.35 -12.76 -40.85
N GLN A 184 -51.98 -13.87 -40.49
CA GLN A 184 -52.67 -14.75 -41.44
C GLN A 184 -54.09 -15.04 -40.93
N SER A 185 -55.10 -14.40 -41.54
CA SER A 185 -56.50 -14.68 -41.24
C SER A 185 -56.90 -16.06 -41.76
N THR A 186 -57.54 -16.87 -40.91
CA THR A 186 -58.04 -18.20 -41.28
C THR A 186 -59.53 -18.17 -41.63
N ALA A 187 -59.99 -19.12 -42.43
CA ALA A 187 -61.40 -19.24 -42.83
C ALA A 187 -62.37 -19.52 -41.65
N ALA A 188 -61.85 -19.88 -40.47
CA ALA A 188 -62.62 -20.14 -39.26
C ALA A 188 -62.83 -18.90 -38.37
N GLY A 189 -62.57 -17.69 -38.88
CA GLY A 189 -62.78 -16.44 -38.14
C GLY A 189 -61.75 -16.15 -37.04
N THR A 190 -60.55 -16.76 -37.15
CA THR A 190 -59.42 -16.52 -36.23
C THR A 190 -58.20 -16.07 -37.02
N THR A 191 -57.39 -15.17 -36.48
CA THR A 191 -56.11 -14.78 -37.08
C THR A 191 -54.96 -15.52 -36.38
N ASP A 192 -54.04 -16.07 -37.15
CA ASP A 192 -52.76 -16.57 -36.67
C ASP A 192 -51.69 -15.47 -36.82
N LEU A 193 -50.92 -15.20 -35.76
CA LEU A 193 -49.86 -14.20 -35.68
C LEU A 193 -48.49 -14.87 -35.52
N THR A 194 -47.47 -14.35 -36.21
CA THR A 194 -46.08 -14.87 -36.18
C THR A 194 -45.09 -13.70 -36.15
N PHE A 195 -44.14 -13.71 -35.20
CA PHE A 195 -43.16 -12.63 -35.01
C PHE A 195 -41.93 -13.05 -34.18
N ASP A 196 -40.83 -12.31 -34.33
CA ASP A 196 -39.60 -12.40 -33.52
C ASP A 196 -39.55 -11.23 -32.52
N PHE A 197 -38.93 -11.45 -31.35
CA PHE A 197 -38.59 -10.40 -30.39
C PHE A 197 -37.29 -10.71 -29.63
N SER A 198 -36.72 -9.71 -28.96
CA SER A 198 -35.41 -9.78 -28.27
C SER A 198 -35.38 -10.67 -27.02
N GLY A 199 -36.54 -11.03 -26.47
CA GLY A 199 -36.69 -11.59 -25.12
C GLY A 199 -36.97 -10.52 -24.08
N GLY A 200 -37.15 -10.93 -22.82
CA GLY A 200 -37.65 -10.06 -21.75
C GLY A 200 -39.18 -9.92 -21.81
N GLU A 201 -39.70 -8.76 -21.43
CA GLU A 201 -41.13 -8.47 -21.48
C GLU A 201 -41.64 -8.25 -22.90
N LEU A 202 -42.68 -9.00 -23.26
CA LEU A 202 -43.49 -8.81 -24.45
C LEU A 202 -44.85 -8.23 -24.06
N GLN A 203 -45.22 -7.11 -24.68
CA GLN A 203 -46.61 -6.67 -24.76
C GLN A 203 -47.09 -6.76 -26.21
N LEU A 204 -48.27 -7.33 -26.44
CA LEU A 204 -48.88 -7.48 -27.76
C LEU A 204 -50.38 -7.16 -27.67
N ALA A 205 -50.82 -6.13 -28.39
CA ALA A 205 -52.22 -5.70 -28.44
C ALA A 205 -52.85 -5.95 -29.82
N TRP A 206 -54.15 -6.21 -29.89
CA TRP A 206 -54.89 -6.31 -31.15
C TRP A 206 -56.35 -5.85 -31.08
N LEU A 207 -56.88 -5.41 -32.22
CA LEU A 207 -58.25 -4.92 -32.46
C LEU A 207 -59.03 -5.81 -33.43
N GLY A 208 -60.35 -5.63 -33.50
CA GLY A 208 -61.22 -6.21 -34.53
C GLY A 208 -61.21 -5.41 -35.84
N GLY A 209 -60.67 -5.99 -36.91
CA GLY A 209 -60.49 -5.31 -38.19
C GLY A 209 -61.74 -5.24 -39.07
N ASP A 210 -62.64 -4.29 -38.79
CA ASP A 210 -63.63 -3.81 -39.77
C ASP A 210 -63.73 -2.28 -39.80
N ARG A 211 -62.77 -1.65 -40.49
CA ARG A 211 -62.79 -0.22 -40.80
C ARG A 211 -62.22 -0.02 -42.21
N MET A 212 -62.94 0.70 -43.07
CA MET A 212 -62.64 0.74 -44.51
C MET A 212 -61.32 1.45 -44.84
N GLU A 213 -60.66 0.97 -45.91
CA GLU A 213 -59.42 1.53 -46.44
C GLU A 213 -59.55 3.03 -46.71
N GLN A 214 -58.64 3.82 -46.13
CA GLN A 214 -58.39 5.19 -46.56
C GLN A 214 -56.94 5.31 -47.05
N LYS A 215 -56.78 6.07 -48.14
CA LYS A 215 -55.51 6.33 -48.81
C LYS A 215 -54.50 6.90 -47.80
N PRO A 216 -53.26 6.38 -47.71
CA PRO A 216 -52.33 6.80 -46.65
C PRO A 216 -52.03 8.29 -46.76
N ALA A 217 -52.33 9.02 -45.68
CA ALA A 217 -51.83 10.37 -45.48
C ALA A 217 -50.31 10.32 -45.21
N VAL A 218 -49.58 11.35 -45.62
CA VAL A 218 -48.15 11.46 -45.32
C VAL A 218 -47.99 11.66 -43.82
N GLN A 219 -47.36 10.70 -43.14
CA GLN A 219 -47.17 10.72 -41.69
C GLN A 219 -45.80 11.32 -41.36
N LEU A 220 -45.76 12.31 -40.47
CA LEU A 220 -44.51 12.91 -40.00
C LEU A 220 -44.07 12.25 -38.68
N LEU A 221 -42.82 11.80 -38.65
CA LEU A 221 -42.10 11.34 -37.47
C LEU A 221 -41.04 12.38 -37.12
N VAL A 222 -40.90 12.74 -35.84
CA VAL A 222 -40.07 13.88 -35.42
C VAL A 222 -39.21 13.52 -34.21
N VAL A 223 -37.92 13.87 -34.31
CA VAL A 223 -36.98 13.86 -33.18
C VAL A 223 -36.48 15.27 -32.95
N THR A 224 -36.48 15.70 -31.69
CA THR A 224 -36.07 17.05 -31.28
C THR A 224 -35.00 17.04 -30.19
N ALA A 225 -34.10 18.01 -30.23
CA ALA A 225 -33.16 18.29 -29.15
C ALA A 225 -33.23 19.78 -28.84
N THR A 226 -33.87 20.14 -27.73
CA THR A 226 -34.04 21.53 -27.30
C THR A 226 -33.06 21.83 -26.16
N ARG A 227 -32.31 22.93 -26.26
CA ARG A 227 -31.57 23.54 -25.16
C ARG A 227 -32.27 24.83 -24.75
N VAL A 228 -32.58 24.97 -23.46
CA VAL A 228 -33.09 26.22 -22.88
C VAL A 228 -32.01 26.83 -21.99
N THR A 229 -31.64 28.08 -22.24
CA THR A 229 -30.64 28.81 -21.45
C THR A 229 -31.32 29.93 -20.66
N ILE A 230 -31.14 29.94 -19.34
CA ILE A 230 -31.74 30.90 -18.41
C ILE A 230 -30.63 31.80 -17.84
N LYS A 231 -30.59 33.06 -18.28
CA LYS A 231 -29.71 34.12 -17.74
C LYS A 231 -30.39 34.90 -16.62
N SER A 232 -31.70 35.10 -16.72
CA SER A 232 -32.54 35.71 -15.69
C SER A 232 -34.01 35.30 -15.89
N PRO A 233 -34.92 35.61 -14.94
CA PRO A 233 -36.36 35.41 -15.13
C PRO A 233 -36.98 36.16 -16.33
N GLU A 234 -36.27 37.13 -16.90
CA GLU A 234 -36.69 37.91 -18.08
C GLU A 234 -35.83 37.61 -19.33
N GLN A 235 -34.76 36.82 -19.19
CA GLN A 235 -33.85 36.43 -20.26
C GLN A 235 -33.72 34.90 -20.31
N ILE A 236 -34.64 34.29 -21.05
CA ILE A 236 -34.66 32.86 -21.35
C ILE A 236 -34.64 32.71 -22.88
N THR A 237 -33.68 31.98 -23.42
CA THR A 237 -33.65 31.58 -24.83
C THR A 237 -33.81 30.07 -24.95
N ALA A 238 -34.38 29.61 -26.06
CA ALA A 238 -34.50 28.20 -26.40
C ALA A 238 -34.06 27.98 -27.85
N GLN A 239 -33.05 27.13 -28.02
CA GLN A 239 -32.56 26.66 -29.31
C GLN A 239 -32.99 25.20 -29.47
N SER A 240 -33.64 24.83 -30.58
CA SER A 240 -34.01 23.45 -30.85
C SER A 240 -33.57 23.00 -32.22
N GLU A 241 -32.89 21.86 -32.27
CA GLU A 241 -32.73 21.09 -33.49
C GLU A 241 -33.98 20.22 -33.68
N LEU A 242 -34.48 20.14 -34.91
CA LEU A 242 -35.61 19.31 -35.32
C LEU A 242 -35.20 18.45 -36.52
N THR A 243 -35.33 17.13 -36.39
CA THR A 243 -35.28 16.18 -37.52
C THR A 243 -36.68 15.69 -37.78
N VAL A 244 -37.21 15.96 -38.97
CA VAL A 244 -38.56 15.57 -39.43
C VAL A 244 -38.42 14.58 -40.58
N SER A 245 -39.06 13.43 -40.48
CA SER A 245 -39.06 12.36 -41.48
C SER A 245 -40.48 12.04 -41.92
N ALA A 246 -40.72 11.91 -43.23
CA ALA A 246 -42.02 11.57 -43.78
C ALA A 246 -42.11 10.08 -44.16
N THR A 247 -43.20 9.44 -43.74
CA THR A 247 -43.60 8.09 -44.15
C THR A 247 -44.79 8.20 -45.11
N GLY A 248 -44.70 7.57 -46.27
CA GLY A 248 -45.76 7.58 -47.28
C GLY A 248 -45.74 8.74 -48.29
N GLY A 249 -44.75 9.64 -48.25
CA GLY A 249 -44.59 10.71 -49.23
C GLY A 249 -43.46 11.70 -48.92
N GLU A 250 -43.40 12.79 -49.67
CA GLU A 250 -42.43 13.89 -49.50
C GLU A 250 -42.97 15.00 -48.58
N ILE A 251 -42.08 15.59 -47.78
CA ILE A 251 -42.36 16.80 -47.01
C ILE A 251 -42.45 18.00 -47.97
N LYS A 252 -43.64 18.60 -48.07
CA LYS A 252 -43.87 19.83 -48.84
C LYS A 252 -43.95 21.08 -47.97
N SER A 253 -44.47 20.92 -46.75
CA SER A 253 -44.43 21.90 -45.67
C SER A 253 -44.87 21.24 -44.35
N PHE A 254 -44.61 21.89 -43.22
CA PHE A 254 -45.12 21.51 -41.90
C PHE A 254 -45.26 22.74 -41.00
N GLU A 255 -46.13 22.67 -39.98
CA GLU A 255 -46.27 23.70 -38.96
C GLU A 255 -45.42 23.35 -37.72
N VAL A 256 -44.70 24.33 -37.18
CA VAL A 256 -44.01 24.25 -35.88
C VAL A 256 -44.64 25.24 -34.91
N ARG A 257 -44.98 24.82 -33.70
CA ARG A 257 -45.45 25.67 -32.60
C ARG A 257 -44.34 25.85 -31.58
N LEU A 258 -44.01 27.11 -31.29
CA LEU A 258 -43.04 27.48 -30.27
C LEU A 258 -43.63 27.29 -28.86
N PRO A 259 -42.78 27.14 -27.83
CA PRO A 259 -43.23 27.11 -26.43
C PRO A 259 -44.05 28.36 -26.04
N PRO A 260 -44.98 28.25 -25.07
CA PRO A 260 -45.81 29.39 -24.66
C PRO A 260 -44.98 30.59 -24.16
N GLY A 261 -45.28 31.78 -24.67
CA GLY A 261 -44.56 33.01 -24.34
C GLY A 261 -43.20 33.19 -25.04
N MET A 262 -42.76 32.25 -25.89
CA MET A 262 -41.58 32.42 -26.73
C MET A 262 -41.91 33.00 -28.11
N GLN A 263 -41.01 33.82 -28.64
CA GLN A 263 -41.06 34.38 -29.99
C GLN A 263 -39.80 33.98 -30.75
N MET A 264 -39.94 33.69 -32.03
CA MET A 264 -38.84 33.31 -32.94
C MET A 264 -37.79 34.43 -33.01
N LEU A 265 -36.50 34.09 -32.91
CA LEU A 265 -35.39 35.05 -32.83
C LEU A 265 -34.71 35.33 -34.19
N ASP A 266 -34.26 34.30 -34.92
CA ASP A 266 -33.57 34.47 -36.22
C ASP A 266 -33.91 33.35 -37.23
N LEU A 267 -33.93 33.71 -38.53
CA LEU A 267 -34.46 32.90 -39.63
C LEU A 267 -33.32 32.26 -40.47
N PRO A 268 -33.05 30.95 -40.37
CA PRO A 268 -32.20 30.27 -41.35
C PRO A 268 -32.92 30.20 -42.72
N GLN A 269 -32.39 30.90 -43.72
CA GLN A 269 -33.04 31.06 -45.05
C GLN A 269 -32.46 30.18 -46.17
N GLN A 270 -31.46 29.34 -45.91
CA GLN A 270 -30.74 28.61 -46.98
C GLN A 270 -31.56 27.40 -47.50
N ASP A 271 -31.90 26.45 -46.63
CA ASP A 271 -32.61 25.22 -47.02
C ASP A 271 -34.13 25.26 -46.80
N PHE A 272 -34.64 26.26 -46.06
CA PHE A 272 -36.05 26.38 -45.70
C PHE A 272 -36.54 27.83 -45.79
N ARG A 273 -37.77 28.00 -46.26
CA ARG A 273 -38.54 29.24 -46.13
C ARG A 273 -39.49 29.12 -44.95
N ILE A 274 -39.19 29.86 -43.89
CA ILE A 274 -39.98 29.89 -42.65
C ILE A 274 -40.85 31.15 -42.64
N THR A 275 -42.13 31.03 -42.32
CA THR A 275 -43.10 32.15 -42.26
C THR A 275 -43.90 32.09 -40.96
N THR A 276 -44.01 33.21 -40.23
CA THR A 276 -44.87 33.29 -39.04
C THR A 276 -46.35 33.25 -39.44
N LEU A 277 -47.13 32.37 -38.82
CA LEU A 277 -48.57 32.29 -39.04
C LEU A 277 -49.31 33.25 -38.08
N PRO A 278 -50.37 33.94 -38.54
CA PRO A 278 -51.13 34.84 -37.69
C PRO A 278 -51.92 34.05 -36.62
N SER A 279 -51.76 34.44 -35.36
CA SER A 279 -52.53 33.87 -34.24
C SER A 279 -54.02 34.19 -34.37
N GLU A 280 -54.88 33.26 -33.93
CA GLU A 280 -56.33 33.49 -33.88
C GLU A 280 -56.69 34.71 -33.02
N PRO A 281 -57.79 35.44 -33.35
CA PRO A 281 -58.18 36.63 -32.61
C PRO A 281 -58.46 36.33 -31.13
N ALA A 282 -57.84 37.13 -30.25
CA ALA A 282 -57.68 36.91 -28.81
C ALA A 282 -58.97 36.89 -27.94
N LYS A 283 -60.15 36.68 -28.54
CA LYS A 283 -61.42 36.42 -27.84
C LYS A 283 -61.80 34.94 -27.77
N LYS A 284 -61.02 34.04 -28.38
CA LYS A 284 -61.23 32.57 -28.29
C LYS A 284 -59.97 31.73 -28.05
N ALA A 285 -58.78 32.23 -28.38
CA ALA A 285 -57.54 31.50 -28.10
C ALA A 285 -57.25 31.42 -26.59
N PRO A 286 -56.84 30.26 -26.05
CA PRO A 286 -56.38 30.16 -24.66
C PRO A 286 -55.04 30.90 -24.48
N PRO A 287 -54.74 31.41 -23.26
CA PRO A 287 -53.54 32.22 -23.00
C PRO A 287 -52.20 31.46 -23.15
N THR A 288 -52.24 30.13 -23.28
CA THR A 288 -51.08 29.24 -23.52
C THR A 288 -50.76 29.00 -25.01
N ALA A 289 -51.47 29.64 -25.96
CA ALA A 289 -51.22 29.43 -27.38
C ALA A 289 -49.87 30.02 -27.87
N GLY A 290 -48.85 29.18 -27.99
CA GLY A 290 -47.53 29.53 -28.53
C GLY A 290 -47.56 29.92 -30.02
N GLN A 291 -46.55 30.71 -30.46
CA GLN A 291 -46.44 31.20 -31.83
C GLN A 291 -46.29 30.03 -32.83
N ARG A 292 -47.01 30.08 -33.96
CA ARG A 292 -46.88 29.09 -35.04
C ARG A 292 -46.04 29.60 -36.21
N LEU A 293 -45.26 28.70 -36.78
CA LEU A 293 -44.38 28.90 -37.93
C LEU A 293 -44.73 27.88 -39.02
N LEU A 294 -44.97 28.33 -40.25
CA LEU A 294 -45.02 27.46 -41.41
C LEU A 294 -43.60 27.29 -41.96
N VAL A 295 -43.11 26.06 -42.01
CA VAL A 295 -41.81 25.69 -42.58
C VAL A 295 -42.04 25.05 -43.95
N VAL A 296 -41.40 25.59 -44.98
CA VAL A 296 -41.45 25.09 -46.36
C VAL A 296 -40.02 24.76 -46.81
N PRO A 297 -39.67 23.49 -47.07
CA PRO A 297 -38.36 23.13 -47.64
C PRO A 297 -38.14 23.77 -49.01
N THR A 298 -36.94 24.25 -49.29
CA THR A 298 -36.56 24.77 -50.61
C THR A 298 -36.54 23.66 -51.66
N VAL A 299 -36.28 22.41 -51.26
CA VAL A 299 -36.39 21.19 -52.07
C VAL A 299 -37.27 20.17 -51.31
N PRO A 300 -38.37 19.66 -51.89
CA PRO A 300 -39.16 18.59 -51.27
C PRO A 300 -38.35 17.30 -51.11
N GLY A 301 -38.59 16.56 -50.04
CA GLY A 301 -37.90 15.30 -49.77
C GLY A 301 -38.46 14.53 -48.59
N ALA A 302 -37.98 13.30 -48.38
CA ALA A 302 -38.46 12.43 -47.30
C ALA A 302 -37.95 12.82 -45.89
N ASN A 303 -36.94 13.70 -45.80
CA ASN A 303 -36.36 14.15 -44.54
C ASN A 303 -36.06 15.65 -44.59
N ALA A 304 -36.24 16.33 -43.45
CA ALA A 304 -35.86 17.72 -43.21
C ALA A 304 -35.12 17.83 -41.87
N LYS A 305 -34.07 18.66 -41.83
CA LYS A 305 -33.34 19.01 -40.61
C LYS A 305 -33.16 20.51 -40.52
N LEU A 306 -33.55 21.11 -39.41
CA LEU A 306 -33.38 22.54 -39.15
C LEU A 306 -33.12 22.82 -37.67
N ALA A 307 -32.43 23.92 -37.39
CA ALA A 307 -32.38 24.52 -36.07
C ALA A 307 -33.31 25.74 -36.03
N LEU A 308 -33.96 25.97 -34.89
CA LEU A 308 -34.77 27.16 -34.61
C LEU A 308 -34.32 27.76 -33.28
N GLU A 309 -34.21 29.08 -33.19
CA GLU A 309 -33.97 29.79 -31.93
C GLU A 309 -35.16 30.71 -31.60
N ALA A 310 -35.54 30.74 -30.32
CA ALA A 310 -36.61 31.55 -29.80
C ALA A 310 -36.20 32.21 -28.47
N ILE A 311 -36.78 33.39 -28.20
CA ILE A 311 -36.57 34.14 -26.97
C ILE A 311 -37.91 34.33 -26.23
N TYR A 312 -37.89 34.15 -24.91
CA TYR A 312 -39.04 34.40 -24.06
C TYR A 312 -39.35 35.91 -23.99
N ARG A 313 -40.62 36.27 -24.24
CA ARG A 313 -41.11 37.65 -24.16
C ARG A 313 -42.50 37.65 -23.50
N PRO A 314 -42.63 38.08 -22.23
CA PRO A 314 -43.91 38.03 -21.52
C PRO A 314 -44.96 38.92 -22.19
N THR A 315 -46.14 38.36 -22.42
CA THR A 315 -47.27 39.06 -23.07
C THR A 315 -47.95 40.03 -22.12
N THR A 316 -47.54 41.29 -22.16
CA THR A 316 -48.04 42.40 -21.32
C THR A 316 -49.47 42.84 -21.70
N SER A 317 -50.46 42.03 -21.31
CA SER A 317 -51.88 42.36 -21.44
C SER A 317 -52.38 43.23 -20.27
N GLY A 318 -52.74 44.48 -20.57
CA GLY A 318 -53.78 45.22 -19.84
C GLY A 318 -53.51 45.70 -18.40
N LYS A 319 -52.91 46.90 -18.26
CA LYS A 319 -53.08 47.86 -17.15
C LYS A 319 -53.39 47.29 -15.74
N GLU A 320 -52.36 46.81 -15.03
CA GLU A 320 -52.34 46.86 -13.56
C GLU A 320 -51.13 47.65 -13.05
N LYS A 321 -51.23 48.19 -11.82
CA LYS A 321 -50.14 48.92 -11.16
C LYS A 321 -49.04 47.95 -10.71
N PRO A 322 -47.77 48.39 -10.61
CA PRO A 322 -46.68 47.55 -10.10
C PRO A 322 -46.87 47.24 -8.61
N ALA A 323 -47.53 46.12 -8.31
CA ALA A 323 -47.60 45.55 -6.97
C ALA A 323 -46.27 44.90 -6.60
N LYS A 324 -45.87 45.02 -5.32
CA LYS A 324 -44.56 44.55 -4.83
C LYS A 324 -44.34 43.06 -5.10
N THR A 325 -43.33 42.75 -5.91
CA THR A 325 -42.51 41.52 -5.86
C THR A 325 -43.24 40.22 -5.52
N LYS A 326 -44.20 39.81 -6.36
CA LYS A 326 -44.42 38.37 -6.58
C LYS A 326 -43.29 37.84 -7.48
N PRO A 327 -42.63 36.72 -7.15
CA PRO A 327 -41.68 36.09 -8.06
C PRO A 327 -42.40 35.58 -9.32
N VAL A 328 -41.69 35.50 -10.44
CA VAL A 328 -42.23 35.02 -11.72
C VAL A 328 -42.77 33.59 -11.53
N SER A 329 -44.09 33.45 -11.60
CA SER A 329 -44.80 32.23 -11.21
C SER A 329 -44.81 31.21 -12.35
N ALA A 330 -43.88 30.25 -12.28
CA ALA A 330 -43.82 29.05 -13.11
C ALA A 330 -43.84 29.31 -14.63
N ALA A 331 -42.66 29.52 -15.22
CA ALA A 331 -42.52 29.44 -16.67
C ALA A 331 -42.67 27.98 -17.13
N GLU A 332 -43.20 27.78 -18.33
CA GLU A 332 -43.38 26.47 -18.97
C GLU A 332 -42.22 26.20 -19.93
N PHE A 333 -41.50 25.11 -19.68
CA PHE A 333 -40.26 24.72 -20.35
C PHE A 333 -40.53 23.59 -21.36
N ALA A 334 -41.50 23.80 -22.24
CA ALA A 334 -41.82 22.85 -23.31
C ALA A 334 -40.79 22.89 -24.46
N GLY A 335 -40.72 21.81 -25.24
CA GLY A 335 -39.99 21.76 -26.50
C GLY A 335 -40.79 22.36 -27.67
N PHE A 336 -40.20 22.33 -28.87
CA PHE A 336 -40.81 22.83 -30.10
C PHE A 336 -41.72 21.75 -30.72
N GLU A 337 -43.03 21.98 -30.78
CA GLU A 337 -44.03 21.01 -31.27
C GLU A 337 -44.16 21.07 -32.81
N VAL A 338 -44.06 19.93 -33.51
CA VAL A 338 -44.44 19.84 -34.93
C VAL A 338 -45.92 19.44 -35.02
N VAL A 339 -46.75 20.36 -35.50
CA VAL A 339 -48.21 20.21 -35.53
C VAL A 339 -48.60 19.19 -36.60
N GLY A 340 -49.29 18.13 -36.19
CA GLY A 340 -49.69 17.04 -37.09
C GLY A 340 -48.66 15.91 -37.24
N ALA A 341 -47.58 15.91 -36.46
CA ALA A 341 -46.72 14.73 -36.34
C ALA A 341 -47.47 13.54 -35.69
N VAL A 342 -47.20 12.33 -36.17
CA VAL A 342 -47.79 11.08 -35.65
C VAL A 342 -47.04 10.57 -34.43
N LYS A 343 -45.70 10.74 -34.40
CA LYS A 343 -44.85 10.50 -33.24
C LYS A 343 -43.82 11.63 -33.18
N GLN A 344 -43.73 12.29 -32.02
CA GLN A 344 -42.65 13.24 -31.73
C GLN A 344 -42.04 12.88 -30.37
N SER A 345 -40.71 12.75 -30.35
CA SER A 345 -39.92 12.57 -29.13
C SER A 345 -38.73 13.53 -29.11
N GLY A 346 -38.06 13.63 -27.95
CA GLY A 346 -36.88 14.46 -27.84
C GLY A 346 -36.33 14.59 -26.44
N SER A 347 -35.29 15.43 -26.33
CA SER A 347 -34.70 15.86 -25.06
C SER A 347 -34.79 17.37 -24.89
N ILE A 348 -34.87 17.80 -23.62
CA ILE A 348 -34.85 19.21 -23.21
C ILE A 348 -33.75 19.36 -22.16
N ASP A 349 -32.64 19.99 -22.56
CA ASP A 349 -31.52 20.35 -21.68
C ASP A 349 -31.73 21.77 -21.16
N VAL A 350 -31.82 21.95 -19.84
CA VAL A 350 -31.93 23.29 -19.23
C VAL A 350 -30.60 23.70 -18.61
N VAL A 351 -30.02 24.77 -19.13
CA VAL A 351 -28.78 25.41 -18.66
C VAL A 351 -29.14 26.68 -17.91
N VAL A 352 -28.51 26.91 -16.77
CA VAL A 352 -28.65 28.14 -15.99
C VAL A 352 -27.31 28.87 -16.00
N GLU A 353 -27.33 30.14 -16.42
CA GLU A 353 -26.18 31.03 -16.37
C GLU A 353 -26.38 32.04 -15.25
N GLY A 354 -25.69 31.82 -14.12
CA GLY A 354 -25.79 32.64 -12.91
C GLY A 354 -26.58 32.01 -11.76
N ASN A 355 -26.82 32.79 -10.71
CA ASN A 355 -27.22 32.29 -9.38
C ASN A 355 -28.72 32.01 -9.25
N TRP A 356 -29.27 31.14 -10.11
CA TRP A 356 -30.69 30.79 -10.11
C TRP A 356 -30.92 29.33 -9.76
N SER A 357 -31.65 29.12 -8.67
CA SER A 357 -32.22 27.83 -8.28
C SER A 357 -33.55 27.60 -8.99
N LEU A 358 -33.75 26.39 -9.53
CA LEU A 358 -34.98 25.97 -10.18
C LEU A 358 -35.72 24.94 -9.32
N GLN A 359 -36.94 25.27 -8.91
CA GLN A 359 -37.88 24.29 -8.33
C GLN A 359 -38.82 23.79 -9.43
N TRP A 360 -38.83 22.48 -9.65
CA TRP A 360 -39.48 21.81 -10.77
C TRP A 360 -40.81 21.16 -10.41
N ASP A 361 -41.72 21.12 -11.39
CA ASP A 361 -42.95 20.35 -11.43
C ASP A 361 -43.10 19.81 -12.86
N HIS A 362 -43.39 18.51 -13.05
CA HIS A 362 -43.51 17.91 -14.37
C HIS A 362 -44.54 16.79 -14.41
N SER A 363 -45.23 16.64 -15.53
CA SER A 363 -46.34 15.70 -15.69
C SER A 363 -46.58 15.34 -17.17
N GLY A 364 -47.14 14.16 -17.42
CA GLY A 364 -47.39 13.64 -18.77
C GLY A 364 -46.25 12.76 -19.29
N ASP A 365 -46.12 12.65 -20.61
CA ASP A 365 -45.18 11.74 -21.30
C ASP A 365 -43.72 12.25 -21.30
N VAL A 366 -43.26 12.76 -20.16
CA VAL A 366 -41.91 13.29 -19.93
C VAL A 366 -41.30 12.70 -18.66
N ARG A 367 -40.04 12.29 -18.75
CA ARG A 367 -39.21 11.89 -17.60
C ARG A 367 -38.07 12.87 -17.39
N ARG A 368 -37.75 13.17 -16.14
CA ARG A 368 -36.47 13.76 -15.76
C ARG A 368 -35.38 12.68 -15.80
N VAL A 369 -34.19 13.01 -16.30
CA VAL A 369 -33.00 12.15 -16.25
C VAL A 369 -32.02 12.75 -15.24
N ASP A 370 -31.84 12.06 -14.11
CA ASP A 370 -30.93 12.48 -13.04
C ASP A 370 -29.50 11.91 -13.17
N ASP A 371 -29.25 11.11 -14.21
CA ASP A 371 -27.89 10.71 -14.60
C ASP A 371 -27.08 11.95 -15.00
N ARG A 372 -26.08 12.30 -14.18
CA ARG A 372 -25.09 13.33 -14.54
C ARG A 372 -24.17 12.72 -15.59
N PRO A 373 -24.15 13.21 -16.85
CA PRO A 373 -23.33 12.60 -17.88
C PRO A 373 -21.85 12.76 -17.55
N GLU A 374 -21.13 11.63 -17.40
CA GLU A 374 -19.68 11.66 -17.39
C GLU A 374 -19.16 12.14 -18.74
N ARG A 375 -18.56 13.35 -18.73
CA ARG A 375 -17.90 14.05 -19.85
C ARG A 375 -18.86 14.66 -20.89
N VAL A 376 -18.84 16.00 -20.98
CA VAL A 376 -18.27 16.78 -22.11
C VAL A 376 -18.73 18.25 -22.00
N GLY A 377 -17.79 19.19 -22.08
CA GLY A 377 -18.05 20.62 -22.32
C GLY A 377 -18.16 21.53 -21.07
N PRO A 378 -17.88 22.84 -21.20
CA PRO A 378 -17.75 23.78 -20.08
C PRO A 378 -19.08 24.39 -19.57
N GLN A 379 -20.24 23.87 -19.98
CA GLN A 379 -21.56 24.28 -19.47
C GLN A 379 -22.45 23.04 -19.34
N GLN A 380 -22.56 22.51 -18.12
CA GLN A 380 -23.39 21.34 -17.84
C GLN A 380 -24.85 21.75 -17.66
N ALA A 381 -25.79 20.98 -18.22
CA ALA A 381 -27.22 21.20 -17.99
C ALA A 381 -27.59 20.91 -16.51
N GLN A 382 -28.35 21.82 -15.88
CA GLN A 382 -28.81 21.68 -14.50
C GLN A 382 -29.94 20.62 -14.38
N ALA A 383 -30.66 20.38 -15.48
CA ALA A 383 -31.58 19.26 -15.63
C ALA A 383 -31.67 18.84 -17.11
N ARG A 384 -31.82 17.54 -17.34
CA ARG A 384 -32.24 16.96 -18.62
C ARG A 384 -33.62 16.33 -18.45
N PHE A 385 -34.48 16.56 -19.44
CA PHE A 385 -35.75 15.87 -19.59
C PHE A 385 -35.78 15.13 -20.92
N GLU A 386 -36.49 14.01 -20.97
CA GLU A 386 -36.75 13.24 -22.18
C GLU A 386 -38.26 13.01 -22.31
N PHE A 387 -38.80 13.22 -23.51
CA PHE A 387 -40.23 13.08 -23.78
C PHE A 387 -40.50 12.20 -25.00
N PHE A 388 -41.64 11.49 -24.98
CA PHE A 388 -41.98 10.45 -25.96
C PHE A 388 -43.24 10.76 -26.77
N SER A 389 -44.02 11.75 -26.34
CA SER A 389 -45.13 12.35 -27.07
C SER A 389 -45.18 13.86 -26.77
N ASN A 390 -46.07 14.61 -27.42
CA ASN A 390 -46.30 16.03 -27.11
C ASN A 390 -47.32 16.26 -25.96
N GLN A 391 -47.70 15.21 -25.21
CA GLN A 391 -48.62 15.30 -24.06
C GLN A 391 -47.86 15.43 -22.73
N TYR A 392 -47.11 16.52 -22.55
CA TYR A 392 -46.40 16.80 -21.32
C TYR A 392 -46.41 18.29 -20.95
N SER A 393 -46.09 18.58 -19.68
CA SER A 393 -45.78 19.93 -19.20
C SER A 393 -44.59 19.84 -18.24
N ILE A 394 -43.63 20.75 -18.40
CA ILE A 394 -42.52 20.99 -17.46
C ILE A 394 -42.66 22.43 -17.00
N ARG A 395 -42.77 22.65 -15.68
CA ARG A 395 -42.89 23.97 -15.08
C ARG A 395 -41.76 24.17 -14.07
N ALA A 396 -41.14 25.34 -14.07
CA ALA A 396 -40.14 25.68 -13.06
C ALA A 396 -40.30 27.10 -12.53
N SER A 397 -40.16 27.27 -11.21
CA SER A 397 -40.05 28.60 -10.59
C SER A 397 -38.58 28.98 -10.43
N VAL A 398 -38.14 30.02 -11.13
CA VAL A 398 -36.80 30.59 -11.05
C VAL A 398 -36.68 31.42 -9.77
N ARG A 399 -35.73 31.11 -8.88
CA ARG A 399 -35.48 31.85 -7.64
C ARG A 399 -33.99 32.13 -7.43
N PRO A 400 -33.59 33.31 -6.93
CA PRO A 400 -32.19 33.58 -6.63
C PRO A 400 -31.70 32.62 -5.54
N GLU A 401 -30.54 32.01 -5.76
CA GLU A 401 -29.93 31.12 -4.76
C GLU A 401 -29.42 31.93 -3.55
N LYS A 402 -29.59 31.38 -2.34
CA LYS A 402 -29.02 31.94 -1.11
C LYS A 402 -27.58 31.43 -0.93
N THR A 403 -26.63 32.36 -0.82
CA THR A 403 -25.26 32.05 -0.44
C THR A 403 -25.25 31.33 0.91
N ARG A 404 -24.44 30.28 1.04
CA ARG A 404 -24.21 29.57 2.30
C ARG A 404 -22.74 29.54 2.61
N LEU A 405 -22.39 29.93 3.83
CA LEU A 405 -21.02 29.94 4.33
C LEU A 405 -20.97 29.09 5.60
N ARG A 406 -20.17 28.02 5.60
CA ARG A 406 -19.79 27.31 6.84
C ARG A 406 -18.36 27.68 7.18
N ILE A 407 -18.09 27.99 8.44
CA ILE A 407 -16.73 28.24 8.96
C ILE A 407 -16.51 27.40 10.21
N GLU A 408 -15.32 26.80 10.28
CA GLU A 408 -14.75 26.19 11.47
C GLU A 408 -13.52 27.02 11.89
N PRO A 409 -13.64 27.83 12.95
CA PRO A 409 -12.56 28.72 13.39
C PRO A 409 -11.63 28.01 14.38
N ARG A 410 -10.32 28.17 14.18
CA ARG A 410 -9.26 27.64 15.04
C ARG A 410 -8.26 28.75 15.36
N TYR A 411 -7.78 28.80 16.60
CA TYR A 411 -6.89 29.85 17.09
C TYR A 411 -5.69 29.22 17.80
N ILE A 412 -4.48 29.64 17.45
CA ILE A 412 -3.25 29.32 18.18
C ILE A 412 -2.66 30.63 18.71
N VAL A 413 -2.51 30.72 20.03
CA VAL A 413 -2.02 31.92 20.73
C VAL A 413 -0.63 31.62 21.30
N GLY A 414 0.41 32.19 20.68
CA GLY A 414 1.78 32.12 21.17
C GLY A 414 2.07 33.26 22.13
N VAL A 415 2.57 32.98 23.33
CA VAL A 415 2.86 34.01 24.36
C VAL A 415 4.37 34.04 24.63
N SER A 416 5.05 35.14 24.32
CA SER A 416 6.43 35.42 24.75
C SER A 416 6.45 36.47 25.88
N SER A 417 7.65 36.84 26.32
CA SER A 417 7.90 37.86 27.34
C SER A 417 7.51 39.28 26.91
N ASP A 418 7.46 39.53 25.61
CA ASP A 418 7.45 40.83 24.94
C ASP A 418 6.32 40.98 23.91
N GLU A 419 5.78 39.88 23.39
CA GLU A 419 4.65 39.87 22.46
C GLU A 419 3.68 38.71 22.71
N VAL A 420 2.45 38.87 22.22
CA VAL A 420 1.53 37.74 22.00
C VAL A 420 1.24 37.68 20.50
N ARG A 421 1.40 36.50 19.92
CA ARG A 421 1.04 36.19 18.52
C ARG A 421 -0.25 35.39 18.46
N LEU A 422 -1.03 35.60 17.41
CA LEU A 422 -2.31 34.96 17.14
C LEU A 422 -2.32 34.47 15.68
N ASP A 423 -2.32 33.15 15.50
CA ASP A 423 -2.66 32.50 14.23
C ASP A 423 -4.16 32.15 14.27
N ILE A 424 -4.91 32.70 13.31
CA ILE A 424 -6.32 32.37 13.09
C ILE A 424 -6.42 31.55 11.81
N SER A 425 -6.83 30.30 11.94
CA SER A 425 -7.12 29.41 10.82
C SER A 425 -8.62 29.19 10.70
N LEU A 426 -9.23 29.73 9.65
CA LEU A 426 -10.66 29.58 9.32
C LEU A 426 -10.82 28.57 8.18
N ALA A 427 -11.17 27.32 8.51
CA ALA A 427 -11.52 26.31 7.52
C ALA A 427 -12.96 26.51 7.06
N GLY A 428 -13.18 26.67 5.75
CA GLY A 428 -14.40 27.23 5.19
C GLY A 428 -15.04 26.41 4.07
N GLN A 429 -16.35 26.57 3.91
CA GLN A 429 -17.06 26.19 2.69
C GLN A 429 -18.09 27.25 2.29
N LEU A 430 -17.88 27.87 1.13
CA LEU A 430 -18.77 28.84 0.49
C LEU A 430 -19.54 28.16 -0.66
N ARG A 431 -20.84 28.41 -0.77
CA ARG A 431 -21.70 27.94 -1.87
C ARG A 431 -22.70 29.02 -2.29
N GLY A 432 -23.04 29.06 -3.58
CA GLY A 432 -23.86 30.10 -4.21
C GLY A 432 -23.02 31.34 -4.58
N GLY A 433 -23.11 31.78 -5.83
CA GLY A 433 -22.12 32.67 -6.45
C GLY A 433 -22.32 34.17 -6.21
N ARG A 434 -22.47 34.62 -4.96
CA ARG A 434 -22.29 36.04 -4.60
C ARG A 434 -21.03 36.21 -3.76
N GLN A 435 -20.23 37.21 -4.12
CA GLN A 435 -19.12 37.72 -3.31
C GLN A 435 -19.64 38.16 -1.94
N ILE A 436 -18.84 37.95 -0.89
CA ILE A 436 -19.15 38.35 0.48
C ILE A 436 -17.91 38.94 1.15
N SER A 437 -18.08 39.84 2.12
CA SER A 437 -17.00 40.29 2.99
C SER A 437 -17.15 39.63 4.37
N LEU A 438 -16.09 38.98 4.83
CA LEU A 438 -15.93 38.60 6.23
C LEU A 438 -15.50 39.83 7.05
N LEU A 439 -15.97 39.87 8.30
CA LEU A 439 -15.58 40.84 9.31
C LEU A 439 -15.04 40.08 10.52
N LEU A 440 -13.85 40.43 10.99
CA LEU A 440 -13.33 40.00 12.30
C LEU A 440 -13.10 41.24 13.17
N ASP A 441 -13.43 41.15 14.46
CA ASP A 441 -13.18 42.21 15.44
C ASP A 441 -11.92 41.85 16.23
N LEU A 442 -10.81 42.53 15.97
CA LEU A 442 -9.46 42.27 16.48
C LEU A 442 -8.94 43.47 17.30
N PRO A 443 -9.59 43.81 18.44
CA PRO A 443 -9.25 45.00 19.23
C PRO A 443 -7.85 44.86 19.86
N GLY A 444 -6.96 45.81 19.56
CA GLY A 444 -5.61 45.84 20.13
C GLY A 444 -4.63 44.82 19.54
N TRP A 445 -4.92 44.28 18.36
CA TRP A 445 -3.99 43.46 17.57
C TRP A 445 -3.55 44.21 16.31
N THR A 446 -2.34 43.92 15.84
CA THR A 446 -1.81 44.32 14.53
C THR A 446 -1.83 43.11 13.62
N VAL A 447 -2.44 43.19 12.43
CA VAL A 447 -2.43 42.08 11.45
C VAL A 447 -1.17 42.16 10.60
N ASP A 448 -0.39 41.07 10.61
CA ASP A 448 0.85 40.92 9.84
C ASP A 448 0.58 40.40 8.42
N GLN A 449 -0.30 39.41 8.30
CA GLN A 449 -0.56 38.74 7.03
C GLN A 449 -1.96 38.11 7.00
N VAL A 450 -2.57 38.10 5.81
CA VAL A 450 -3.72 37.24 5.49
C VAL A 450 -3.38 36.42 4.25
N VAL A 451 -3.57 35.10 4.33
CA VAL A 451 -3.29 34.13 3.27
C VAL A 451 -4.51 33.27 3.02
N SER A 452 -4.82 32.96 1.76
CA SER A 452 -5.93 32.08 1.39
C SER A 452 -5.47 30.87 0.57
N ARG A 453 -6.24 29.77 0.66
CA ARG A 453 -6.11 28.56 -0.16
C ARG A 453 -7.52 28.15 -0.63
N PRO A 454 -7.84 28.12 -1.94
CA PRO A 454 -7.00 28.52 -3.07
C PRO A 454 -6.68 30.02 -3.05
N VAL A 455 -5.56 30.43 -3.66
CA VAL A 455 -5.03 31.81 -3.58
C VAL A 455 -5.96 32.81 -4.26
N GLU A 456 -6.65 32.38 -5.31
CA GLU A 456 -7.62 33.15 -6.09
C GLU A 456 -8.88 33.56 -5.29
N LEU A 457 -9.03 33.09 -4.04
CA LEU A 457 -10.13 33.48 -3.16
C LEU A 457 -9.97 34.88 -2.58
N LEU A 458 -8.74 35.34 -2.35
CA LEU A 458 -8.47 36.62 -1.70
C LEU A 458 -7.34 37.36 -2.40
N ASP A 459 -7.68 38.55 -2.92
CA ASP A 459 -6.70 39.58 -3.18
C ASP A 459 -6.32 40.24 -1.84
N SER A 460 -5.06 40.05 -1.42
CA SER A 460 -4.55 40.59 -0.17
C SER A 460 -4.51 42.13 -0.13
N GLU A 461 -4.45 42.81 -1.28
CA GLU A 461 -4.49 44.28 -1.34
C GLU A 461 -5.89 44.85 -1.03
N LEU A 462 -6.93 44.00 -1.07
CA LEU A 462 -8.32 44.37 -0.75
C LEU A 462 -8.70 44.11 0.72
N VAL A 463 -7.79 43.58 1.54
CA VAL A 463 -7.99 43.47 2.99
C VAL A 463 -7.87 44.86 3.61
N GLN A 464 -8.88 45.28 4.37
CA GLN A 464 -8.91 46.60 5.01
C GLN A 464 -9.02 46.45 6.53
N MET A 465 -8.23 47.23 7.27
CA MET A 465 -8.28 47.28 8.73
C MET A 465 -8.66 48.68 9.19
N ASP A 466 -9.78 48.78 9.91
CA ASP A 466 -10.22 50.04 10.52
C ASP A 466 -9.34 50.37 11.74
N PRO A 467 -9.13 51.67 12.07
CA PRO A 467 -8.47 52.11 13.31
C PRO A 467 -9.14 51.66 14.62
N SER A 468 -10.27 50.93 14.54
CA SER A 468 -10.95 50.30 15.68
C SER A 468 -10.53 48.83 15.91
N GLY A 469 -9.66 48.27 15.08
CA GLY A 469 -9.25 46.86 15.12
C GLY A 469 -10.12 45.93 14.27
N LYS A 470 -11.04 46.46 13.45
CA LYS A 470 -11.93 45.63 12.63
C LYS A 470 -11.30 45.33 11.27
N VAL A 471 -11.27 44.04 10.91
CA VAL A 471 -10.63 43.54 9.69
C VAL A 471 -11.70 43.07 8.71
N ARG A 472 -11.72 43.68 7.54
CA ARG A 472 -12.62 43.39 6.41
C ARG A 472 -11.88 42.56 5.37
N ILE A 473 -12.36 41.35 5.12
CA ILE A 473 -11.74 40.36 4.21
C ILE A 473 -12.72 40.01 3.08
N PRO A 474 -12.59 40.58 1.88
CA PRO A 474 -13.49 40.31 0.77
C PRO A 474 -13.17 38.97 0.09
N LEU A 475 -14.07 38.00 0.22
CA LEU A 475 -13.93 36.68 -0.39
C LEU A 475 -14.51 36.67 -1.82
N ALA A 476 -13.66 36.34 -2.79
CA ALA A 476 -14.02 36.12 -4.19
C ALA A 476 -14.86 34.83 -4.39
N LEU A 477 -15.19 34.52 -5.65
CA LEU A 477 -15.93 33.31 -6.00
C LEU A 477 -14.99 32.10 -6.03
N VAL A 478 -15.17 31.18 -5.08
CA VAL A 478 -14.37 29.94 -4.99
C VAL A 478 -14.57 29.09 -6.27
N PRO A 479 -13.50 28.63 -6.95
CA PRO A 479 -13.61 27.79 -8.15
C PRO A 479 -14.34 26.46 -7.90
N GLU A 480 -15.24 26.07 -8.82
CA GLU A 480 -16.08 24.86 -8.69
C GLU A 480 -15.27 23.57 -8.45
N ALA A 481 -14.06 23.49 -9.00
CA ALA A 481 -13.14 22.36 -8.85
C ALA A 481 -12.78 22.01 -7.39
N THR A 482 -12.93 22.97 -6.46
CA THR A 482 -12.68 22.77 -5.01
C THR A 482 -13.92 22.29 -4.24
N GLY A 483 -15.09 22.23 -4.89
CA GLY A 483 -16.37 22.04 -4.20
C GLY A 483 -16.77 23.19 -3.26
N GLY A 484 -16.20 24.38 -3.46
CA GLY A 484 -16.44 25.57 -2.63
C GLY A 484 -15.69 25.57 -1.30
N LYS A 485 -14.76 24.63 -1.07
CA LYS A 485 -13.91 24.61 0.13
C LYS A 485 -12.78 25.63 0.04
N PHE A 486 -12.39 26.19 1.18
CA PHE A 486 -11.22 27.04 1.31
C PHE A 486 -10.64 26.99 2.72
N ASP A 487 -9.38 27.40 2.88
CA ASP A 487 -8.77 27.71 4.16
C ASP A 487 -8.26 29.17 4.12
N LEU A 488 -8.47 29.92 5.20
CA LEU A 488 -7.96 31.27 5.38
C LEU A 488 -7.09 31.31 6.65
N GLN A 489 -5.86 31.79 6.54
CA GLN A 489 -4.93 31.98 7.65
C GLN A 489 -4.69 33.48 7.86
N ILE A 490 -4.84 33.96 9.09
CA ILE A 490 -4.56 35.35 9.49
C ILE A 490 -3.51 35.31 10.59
N LEU A 491 -2.39 36.00 10.39
CA LEU A 491 -1.35 36.18 11.39
C LEU A 491 -1.45 37.59 11.96
N ALA A 492 -1.41 37.70 13.28
CA ALA A 492 -1.43 38.96 14.01
C ALA A 492 -0.55 38.89 15.26
N HIS A 493 -0.05 40.04 15.72
CA HIS A 493 0.66 40.18 16.98
C HIS A 493 0.12 41.36 17.80
N ARG A 494 0.58 41.46 19.04
CA ARG A 494 0.45 42.64 19.91
C ARG A 494 1.58 42.62 20.94
N ASP A 495 1.97 43.79 21.42
CA ASP A 495 2.93 43.89 22.53
C ASP A 495 2.37 43.23 23.80
N ALA A 496 3.25 42.61 24.59
CA ALA A 496 2.91 41.95 25.85
C ALA A 496 3.68 42.57 27.02
N ASP A 497 2.98 42.69 28.15
CA ASP A 497 3.52 43.20 29.41
C ASP A 497 3.20 42.14 30.48
N LEU A 498 4.10 41.15 30.61
CA LEU A 498 3.92 40.02 31.52
C LEU A 498 4.22 40.34 32.99
N GLU A 499 4.43 41.62 33.35
CA GLU A 499 4.28 42.06 34.75
C GLU A 499 2.79 42.21 35.13
N LYS A 500 1.86 41.97 34.18
CA LYS A 500 0.41 42.20 34.33
C LYS A 500 -0.40 40.99 33.87
N GLU A 501 -1.63 40.92 34.36
CA GLU A 501 -2.67 39.96 33.97
C GLU A 501 -2.81 39.85 32.44
N LEU A 502 -2.53 38.66 31.89
CA LEU A 502 -2.65 38.38 30.47
C LEU A 502 -4.11 38.15 30.09
N LYS A 503 -4.69 39.08 29.32
CA LYS A 503 -6.07 39.00 28.82
C LYS A 503 -6.21 39.25 27.33
N PHE A 504 -7.10 38.52 26.67
CA PHE A 504 -7.47 38.74 25.27
C PHE A 504 -8.85 38.16 24.93
N THR A 505 -9.52 38.79 23.96
CA THR A 505 -10.78 38.28 23.38
C THR A 505 -10.52 37.42 22.15
N VAL A 506 -11.27 36.33 22.01
CA VAL A 506 -11.23 35.45 20.83
C VAL A 506 -12.11 36.05 19.72
N PRO A 507 -11.57 36.39 18.54
CA PRO A 507 -12.25 37.22 17.55
C PRO A 507 -13.20 36.38 16.67
N LYS A 508 -14.51 36.60 16.80
CA LYS A 508 -15.52 35.85 16.02
C LYS A 508 -15.63 36.37 14.58
N PRO A 509 -15.57 35.50 13.55
CA PRO A 509 -15.85 35.91 12.18
C PRO A 509 -17.35 36.09 11.95
N ALA A 510 -17.71 37.18 11.28
CA ALA A 510 -19.07 37.53 10.86
C ALA A 510 -19.11 37.86 9.35
N VAL A 511 -20.30 38.03 8.78
CA VAL A 511 -20.50 38.52 7.40
C VAL A 511 -21.08 39.92 7.45
N GLU A 512 -20.61 40.80 6.56
CA GLU A 512 -21.10 42.17 6.44
C GLU A 512 -22.58 42.24 5.97
N GLU A 513 -23.41 43.02 6.68
CA GLU A 513 -24.76 43.37 6.24
C GLU A 513 -24.73 44.46 5.15
N PRO A 514 -25.64 44.43 4.15
CA PRO A 514 -27.01 43.91 4.23
C PRO A 514 -27.29 42.64 3.39
N LEU A 515 -26.42 41.62 3.44
CA LEU A 515 -26.67 40.33 2.78
C LEU A 515 -27.63 39.40 3.57
N GLY A 516 -28.90 39.79 3.71
CA GLY A 516 -30.01 38.90 4.12
C GLY A 516 -30.29 37.72 3.15
N ALA A 517 -29.45 37.57 2.12
CA ALA A 517 -29.40 36.44 1.20
C ALA A 517 -28.31 35.42 1.55
N ALA A 518 -27.38 35.72 2.47
CA ALA A 518 -26.39 34.80 2.98
C ALA A 518 -26.92 34.06 4.23
N ILE A 519 -26.46 32.81 4.42
CA ILE A 519 -26.67 32.03 5.65
C ILE A 519 -25.29 31.57 6.11
N MET A 520 -24.82 32.12 7.24
CA MET A 520 -23.61 31.66 7.89
C MET A 520 -23.91 30.54 8.88
N THR A 521 -23.00 29.57 9.00
CA THR A 521 -22.99 28.53 10.04
C THR A 521 -21.60 28.45 10.61
N LEU A 522 -21.42 29.01 11.80
CA LEU A 522 -20.17 28.93 12.56
C LEU A 522 -20.19 27.67 13.41
N LEU A 523 -19.07 26.92 13.43
CA LEU A 523 -18.85 25.86 14.41
C LEU A 523 -18.15 26.45 15.65
N PRO A 524 -18.30 25.85 16.85
CA PRO A 524 -17.62 26.33 18.05
C PRO A 524 -16.11 26.34 17.86
N ALA A 525 -15.45 27.44 18.22
CA ALA A 525 -14.01 27.55 18.10
C ALA A 525 -13.23 26.58 18.99
N THR A 526 -12.05 26.16 18.52
CA THR A 526 -10.97 25.64 19.37
C THR A 526 -9.87 26.70 19.49
N VAL A 527 -9.42 26.94 20.72
CA VAL A 527 -8.37 27.89 21.07
C VAL A 527 -7.27 27.13 21.78
N VAL A 528 -6.04 27.20 21.26
CA VAL A 528 -4.85 26.60 21.87
C VAL A 528 -3.92 27.72 22.32
N ILE A 529 -3.46 27.66 23.57
CA ILE A 529 -2.55 28.66 24.13
C ILE A 529 -1.20 27.99 24.40
N SER A 530 -0.16 28.54 23.77
CA SER A 530 1.22 28.05 23.79
C SER A 530 2.11 29.11 24.43
N PRO A 531 2.41 29.02 25.74
CA PRO A 531 3.51 29.81 26.31
C PRO A 531 4.85 29.38 25.70
N HIS A 532 5.84 30.29 25.70
CA HIS A 532 7.24 29.89 25.57
C HIS A 532 7.71 29.17 26.83
N ASP A 533 8.80 28.40 26.71
CA ASP A 533 9.20 27.45 27.74
C ASP A 533 9.72 28.08 29.05
N ASN A 534 9.92 29.41 29.11
CA ASN A 534 10.18 30.14 30.35
C ASN A 534 8.93 30.71 31.06
N ILE A 535 7.75 30.70 30.42
CA ILE A 535 6.53 31.34 30.93
C ILE A 535 5.54 30.30 31.48
N VAL A 536 5.24 30.34 32.78
CA VAL A 536 4.05 29.67 33.34
C VAL A 536 2.84 30.57 33.09
N LEU A 537 1.73 30.00 32.64
CA LEU A 537 0.43 30.68 32.61
C LEU A 537 -0.50 29.96 33.58
N THR A 538 -1.01 30.67 34.58
CA THR A 538 -2.02 30.17 35.52
C THR A 538 -3.39 30.72 35.12
N PRO A 539 -4.30 29.91 34.54
CA PRO A 539 -5.60 30.42 34.08
C PRO A 539 -6.49 30.87 35.23
N GLN A 540 -7.04 32.08 35.13
CA GLN A 540 -8.01 32.58 36.11
C GLN A 540 -9.42 32.12 35.73
N THR A 541 -9.75 30.86 36.06
CA THR A 541 -11.00 30.20 35.64
C THR A 541 -12.29 30.95 35.98
N GLU A 542 -12.30 31.78 37.05
CA GLU A 542 -13.46 32.61 37.41
C GLU A 542 -13.62 33.87 36.54
N GLN A 543 -12.54 34.35 35.90
CA GLN A 543 -12.58 35.51 34.99
C GLN A 543 -12.76 35.13 33.51
N ILE A 544 -12.45 33.89 33.13
CA ILE A 544 -12.63 33.37 31.77
C ILE A 544 -14.12 33.31 31.39
N ARG A 545 -14.48 33.74 30.16
CA ARG A 545 -15.87 33.81 29.68
C ARG A 545 -16.02 33.27 28.26
N GLY A 546 -17.16 32.64 27.97
CA GLY A 546 -17.45 32.02 26.67
C GLY A 546 -16.54 30.86 26.26
N LEU A 547 -15.56 30.48 27.08
CA LEU A 547 -14.61 29.39 26.89
C LEU A 547 -14.76 28.35 28.00
N ILE A 548 -14.51 27.09 27.67
CA ILE A 548 -14.42 25.96 28.60
C ILE A 548 -13.08 25.26 28.33
N GLN A 549 -12.35 24.85 29.36
CA GLN A 549 -11.14 24.04 29.18
C GLN A 549 -11.53 22.66 28.61
N ASP A 550 -10.88 22.24 27.52
CA ASP A 550 -11.13 20.96 26.85
C ASP A 550 -9.85 20.09 26.92
N THR A 551 -9.99 18.79 26.65
CA THR A 551 -8.84 17.89 26.46
C THR A 551 -8.26 18.01 25.06
N VAL A 552 -7.04 17.51 24.84
CA VAL A 552 -6.40 17.47 23.51
C VAL A 552 -7.34 16.80 22.49
N PRO A 553 -7.75 17.47 21.39
CA PRO A 553 -8.64 16.87 20.40
C PRO A 553 -7.99 15.69 19.67
N GLU A 554 -8.77 14.62 19.41
CA GLU A 554 -8.28 13.45 18.65
C GLU A 554 -7.83 13.83 17.23
N ASP A 555 -8.45 14.85 16.62
CA ASP A 555 -8.17 15.36 15.27
C ASP A 555 -6.93 16.30 15.18
N THR A 556 -5.96 16.24 16.11
CA THR A 556 -4.75 17.10 16.06
C THR A 556 -3.73 16.74 14.98
N GLU A 557 -3.86 15.61 14.27
CA GLU A 557 -2.97 15.28 13.16
C GLU A 557 -3.01 16.34 12.06
N GLY A 558 -1.85 16.91 11.72
CA GLY A 558 -1.70 17.97 10.72
C GLY A 558 -1.85 19.40 11.26
N TRP A 559 -2.06 19.61 12.56
CA TRP A 559 -2.00 20.95 13.17
C TRP A 559 -0.53 21.34 13.36
N ASN A 560 -0.14 22.55 12.93
CA ASN A 560 1.22 23.06 13.13
C ASN A 560 1.41 23.62 14.54
N LEU A 561 1.19 22.78 15.56
CA LEU A 561 1.35 23.16 16.96
C LEU A 561 2.82 23.43 17.29
N PRO A 562 3.14 24.49 18.07
CA PRO A 562 4.50 24.71 18.56
C PRO A 562 5.00 23.54 19.39
N ARG A 563 6.28 23.17 19.21
CA ARG A 563 6.96 22.16 20.02
C ARG A 563 7.46 22.75 21.35
N SER A 564 6.55 23.26 22.17
CA SER A 564 6.87 23.60 23.56
C SER A 564 7.02 22.32 24.38
N GLN A 565 7.82 22.38 25.46
CA GLN A 565 7.89 21.34 26.48
C GLN A 565 6.76 21.45 27.52
N ARG A 566 6.00 22.55 27.51
CA ARG A 566 4.91 22.82 28.45
C ARG A 566 3.58 22.27 27.95
N GLU A 567 2.68 22.02 28.89
CA GLU A 567 1.30 21.62 28.58
C GLU A 567 0.58 22.76 27.84
N LEU A 568 0.23 22.52 26.57
CA LEU A 568 -0.57 23.44 25.77
C LEU A 568 -1.98 23.51 26.36
N LEU A 569 -2.49 24.73 26.59
CA LEU A 569 -3.80 24.90 27.21
C LEU A 569 -4.87 24.91 26.12
N PHE A 570 -5.72 23.87 26.11
CA PHE A 570 -6.82 23.72 25.16
C PHE A 570 -8.13 24.29 25.74
N TYR A 571 -8.78 25.15 24.96
CA TYR A 571 -10.09 25.72 25.27
C TYR A 571 -11.03 25.56 24.08
N ARG A 572 -12.32 25.37 24.38
CA ARG A 572 -13.40 25.31 23.42
C ARG A 572 -14.44 26.39 23.70
N GLU A 573 -14.97 26.98 22.64
CA GLU A 573 -16.01 27.98 22.72
C GLU A 573 -17.37 27.38 23.14
N ARG A 574 -18.07 28.06 24.05
CA ARG A 574 -19.41 27.69 24.53
C ARG A 574 -20.56 28.23 23.68
N GLY A 575 -20.29 29.23 22.82
CA GLY A 575 -21.26 29.76 21.84
C GLY A 575 -22.18 30.88 22.35
N ASP A 576 -22.22 31.15 23.64
CA ASP A 576 -23.15 32.09 24.29
C ASP A 576 -22.61 33.50 24.50
N GLU A 577 -21.31 33.64 24.78
CA GLU A 577 -20.63 34.96 24.88
C GLU A 577 -20.37 35.54 23.47
N SER A 578 -20.64 36.82 23.25
CA SER A 578 -20.40 37.47 21.94
C SER A 578 -18.92 37.71 21.64
N ALA A 579 -18.10 37.89 22.69
CA ALA A 579 -16.65 38.00 22.62
C ALA A 579 -16.04 37.15 23.77
N PRO A 580 -15.71 35.86 23.52
CA PRO A 580 -15.11 34.99 24.53
C PRO A 580 -13.80 35.59 25.04
N LEU A 581 -13.57 35.54 26.34
CA LEU A 581 -12.46 36.21 27.03
C LEU A 581 -11.58 35.17 27.73
N PHE A 582 -10.28 35.17 27.44
CA PHE A 582 -9.27 34.46 28.20
C PHE A 582 -8.55 35.40 29.17
N VAL A 583 -8.23 34.90 30.37
CA VAL A 583 -7.50 35.60 31.44
C VAL A 583 -6.56 34.63 32.16
N ALA A 584 -5.29 34.99 32.34
CA ALA A 584 -4.31 34.22 33.11
C ALA A 584 -3.25 35.10 33.77
N ASP A 585 -2.65 34.59 34.84
CA ASP A 585 -1.49 35.18 35.49
C ASP A 585 -0.19 34.57 34.93
N PRO A 586 0.72 35.37 34.36
CA PRO A 586 2.03 34.91 33.93
C PRO A 586 3.06 34.87 35.06
N GLU A 587 3.96 33.87 35.05
CA GLU A 587 5.20 33.83 35.84
C GLU A 587 6.37 33.51 34.89
N ILE A 588 7.36 34.41 34.79
CA ILE A 588 8.58 34.18 34.02
C ILE A 588 9.62 33.50 34.93
N ARG A 589 10.26 32.44 34.42
CA ARG A 589 11.35 31.71 35.12
C ARG A 589 12.67 31.83 34.35
N SER A 590 13.72 32.23 35.06
CA SER A 590 15.10 32.22 34.55
C SER A 590 15.59 30.82 34.23
N GLY A 591 16.44 30.69 33.22
CA GLY A 591 17.06 29.42 32.82
C GLY A 591 17.85 28.76 33.95
N THR A 592 17.81 27.43 33.99
CA THR A 592 18.70 26.61 34.84
C THR A 592 19.32 25.50 34.01
N VAL A 593 20.64 25.31 34.14
CA VAL A 593 21.40 24.35 33.33
C VAL A 593 22.11 23.36 34.24
N VAL A 594 21.75 22.09 34.16
CA VAL A 594 22.44 20.99 34.86
C VAL A 594 23.37 20.29 33.88
N VAL A 595 24.62 20.02 34.28
CA VAL A 595 25.59 19.31 33.43
C VAL A 595 26.28 18.17 34.15
N ALA A 596 26.30 17.00 33.51
CA ALA A 596 27.06 15.83 33.95
C ALA A 596 28.10 15.44 32.88
N ALA A 597 29.32 15.12 33.30
CA ALA A 597 30.39 14.70 32.41
C ALA A 597 30.70 13.21 32.55
N ARG A 598 30.73 12.49 31.43
CA ARG A 598 31.30 11.13 31.34
C ARG A 598 32.44 11.13 30.32
N GLY A 599 33.33 10.14 30.37
CA GLY A 599 34.38 10.02 29.37
C GLY A 599 35.18 8.73 29.42
N LYS A 600 36.06 8.57 28.44
CA LYS A 600 37.00 7.46 28.29
C LYS A 600 38.37 7.99 27.91
N VAL A 601 39.41 7.51 28.59
CA VAL A 601 40.81 7.87 28.36
C VAL A 601 41.56 6.61 27.95
N MET A 602 41.89 6.50 26.66
CA MET A 602 42.64 5.36 26.13
C MET A 602 44.14 5.68 26.13
N LEU A 603 44.94 4.86 26.81
CA LEU A 603 46.39 5.05 26.98
C LEU A 603 47.20 4.02 26.18
N ASP A 604 48.09 4.52 25.32
CA ASP A 604 49.15 3.79 24.63
C ASP A 604 50.52 4.33 25.10
N SER A 605 51.59 3.62 24.78
CA SER A 605 53.01 3.88 25.09
C SER A 605 53.57 5.26 24.72
N SER A 606 52.82 6.08 23.98
CA SER A 606 53.21 7.46 23.63
C SER A 606 52.05 8.46 23.48
N THR A 607 50.79 8.01 23.46
CA THR A 607 49.64 8.93 23.29
C THR A 607 48.44 8.53 24.14
N ALA A 608 47.67 9.53 24.57
CA ALA A 608 46.35 9.37 25.13
C ALA A 608 45.30 9.80 24.10
N THR A 609 44.23 9.02 23.91
CA THR A 609 43.01 9.49 23.25
C THR A 609 41.97 9.79 24.32
N VAL A 610 41.63 11.06 24.48
CA VAL A 610 40.54 11.49 25.38
C VAL A 610 39.24 11.57 24.59
N GLN A 611 38.18 11.00 25.16
CA GLN A 611 36.80 11.16 24.69
C GLN A 611 35.93 11.56 25.88
N GLN A 612 35.13 12.60 25.73
CA GLN A 612 34.19 13.05 26.77
C GLN A 612 32.79 13.26 26.18
N LEU A 613 31.79 13.02 27.01
CA LEU A 613 30.36 13.16 26.73
C LEU A 613 29.76 14.06 27.81
N LEU A 614 29.50 15.31 27.43
CA LEU A 614 28.88 16.32 28.28
C LEU A 614 27.37 16.25 28.06
N THR A 615 26.64 15.82 29.08
CA THR A 615 25.17 15.79 29.06
C THR A 615 24.65 17.05 29.71
N TYR A 616 23.96 17.89 28.93
CA TYR A 616 23.28 19.09 29.39
C TYR A 616 21.80 18.79 29.58
N LEU A 617 21.21 19.29 30.66
CA LEU A 617 19.77 19.44 30.85
C LEU A 617 19.51 20.93 31.03
N VAL A 618 18.78 21.52 30.09
CA VAL A 618 18.45 22.95 30.06
C VAL A 618 16.97 23.11 30.35
N ASP A 619 16.63 23.75 31.47
CA ASP A 619 15.26 24.07 31.82
C ASP A 619 14.97 25.56 31.62
N TYR A 620 13.71 25.86 31.31
CA TYR A 620 13.12 27.19 31.11
C TYR A 620 13.62 28.00 29.89
N GLU A 621 14.91 28.28 29.76
CA GLU A 621 15.43 29.19 28.72
C GLU A 621 16.33 28.47 27.70
N PRO A 622 16.00 28.50 26.39
CA PRO A 622 16.69 27.68 25.40
C PRO A 622 18.07 28.22 25.03
N VAL A 623 19.07 27.35 25.12
CA VAL A 623 20.49 27.67 24.88
C VAL A 623 20.84 27.53 23.40
N SER A 624 21.54 28.51 22.82
CA SER A 624 22.02 28.50 21.43
C SER A 624 23.53 28.28 21.28
N GLN A 625 24.30 28.50 22.36
CA GLN A 625 25.75 28.31 22.41
C GLN A 625 26.15 27.81 23.80
N VAL A 626 27.17 26.95 23.90
CA VAL A 626 27.79 26.58 25.18
C VAL A 626 29.25 26.98 25.23
N LEU A 627 29.74 27.33 26.41
CA LEU A 627 31.13 27.71 26.65
C LEU A 627 31.91 26.53 27.25
N LEU A 628 32.97 26.10 26.58
CA LEU A 628 33.85 25.01 27.02
C LEU A 628 35.26 25.53 27.30
N GLU A 629 35.87 25.04 28.37
CA GLU A 629 37.28 25.26 28.68
C GLU A 629 38.12 24.10 28.15
N VAL A 630 38.91 24.37 27.12
CA VAL A 630 39.70 23.38 26.37
C VAL A 630 41.20 23.63 26.62
N PRO A 631 42.05 22.59 26.70
CA PRO A 631 43.50 22.77 26.82
C PRO A 631 44.06 23.49 25.59
N LYS A 632 44.96 24.46 25.76
CA LYS A 632 45.40 25.31 24.64
C LYS A 632 46.15 24.50 23.57
N GLU A 633 47.01 23.56 23.96
CA GLU A 633 47.71 22.66 23.02
C GLU A 633 46.72 21.98 22.05
N VAL A 634 45.61 21.48 22.60
CA VAL A 634 44.53 20.79 21.87
C VAL A 634 43.81 21.71 20.87
N THR A 635 43.73 23.02 21.13
CA THR A 635 43.12 23.98 20.17
C THR A 635 44.00 24.31 18.96
N SER A 636 45.28 23.97 18.98
CA SER A 636 46.21 24.18 17.86
C SER A 636 46.31 22.98 16.90
N ASP A 637 45.98 21.78 17.35
CA ASP A 637 46.10 20.55 16.55
C ASP A 637 44.80 20.19 15.81
N SER A 638 44.96 19.60 14.62
CA SER A 638 43.83 19.26 13.73
C SER A 638 42.95 18.09 14.21
N GLY A 639 43.21 17.56 15.41
CA GLY A 639 42.52 16.44 16.01
C GLY A 639 41.33 16.78 16.92
N PHE A 640 41.15 18.03 17.34
CA PHE A 640 40.05 18.41 18.24
C PHE A 640 38.71 18.48 17.50
N GLN A 641 37.75 17.64 17.90
CA GLN A 641 36.45 17.52 17.26
C GLN A 641 35.31 17.50 18.29
N VAL A 642 34.27 18.29 18.02
CA VAL A 642 33.05 18.41 18.84
C VAL A 642 31.84 18.03 17.99
N TRP A 643 30.96 17.19 18.53
CA TRP A 643 29.74 16.74 17.88
C TRP A 643 28.53 16.85 18.80
N MET A 644 27.37 17.15 18.23
CA MET A 644 26.09 16.85 18.87
C MET A 644 25.76 15.37 18.63
N GLN A 645 25.37 14.65 19.69
CA GLN A 645 25.02 13.22 19.62
C GLN A 645 23.52 13.03 19.87
N ASN A 646 22.76 12.89 18.79
CA ASN A 646 21.34 12.57 18.84
C ASN A 646 21.15 11.05 18.70
N GLU A 647 20.51 10.45 19.72
CA GLU A 647 20.12 9.04 19.84
C GLU A 647 21.25 7.99 19.80
N LEU A 648 21.66 7.52 20.99
CA LEU A 648 22.22 6.18 21.26
C LEU A 648 22.03 5.84 22.76
N PRO A 649 21.92 4.55 23.15
CA PRO A 649 21.73 4.14 24.55
C PRO A 649 22.97 4.36 25.41
N ASP A 650 22.77 4.52 26.72
CA ASP A 650 23.79 4.95 27.69
C ASP A 650 25.01 4.04 27.83
N SER A 651 24.95 2.81 27.32
CA SER A 651 26.08 1.87 27.27
C SER A 651 27.09 2.17 26.16
N ALA A 652 26.78 3.06 25.21
CA ALA A 652 27.53 3.25 23.97
C ALA A 652 28.78 4.16 24.09
N VAL A 653 29.61 3.95 25.12
CA VAL A 653 30.94 4.61 25.24
C VAL A 653 32.02 3.85 24.45
N GLU A 654 31.85 2.53 24.23
CA GLU A 654 32.89 1.69 23.62
C GLU A 654 33.04 1.81 22.09
N THR A 655 32.07 2.39 21.38
CA THR A 655 32.14 2.48 19.91
C THR A 655 31.88 3.88 19.39
N VAL A 656 32.85 4.36 18.60
CA VAL A 656 32.75 5.49 17.67
C VAL A 656 31.50 5.28 16.79
N PRO A 657 30.37 6.00 17.01
CA PRO A 657 29.13 5.70 16.30
C PRO A 657 29.26 5.93 14.79
N PRO A 658 28.51 5.19 13.95
CA PRO A 658 28.60 5.26 12.50
C PRO A 658 28.31 6.68 11.99
N ALA A 659 28.90 7.03 10.85
CA ALA A 659 28.98 8.42 10.37
C ALA A 659 27.64 9.13 10.11
N GLY A 660 26.51 8.41 10.04
CA GLY A 660 25.19 8.97 9.78
C GLY A 660 24.60 9.81 10.92
N ASN A 661 24.93 9.52 12.19
CA ASN A 661 24.34 10.18 13.36
C ASN A 661 25.24 11.28 13.98
N ARG A 662 26.09 11.93 13.17
CA ARG A 662 27.08 12.91 13.66
C ARG A 662 26.88 14.27 13.03
N GLN A 663 26.55 15.27 13.85
CA GLN A 663 26.66 16.67 13.44
C GLN A 663 27.89 17.29 14.10
N LEU A 664 28.93 17.55 13.29
CA LEU A 664 30.09 18.36 13.68
C LEU A 664 29.60 19.78 14.02
N LEU A 665 30.01 20.30 15.18
CA LEU A 665 29.62 21.65 15.61
C LEU A 665 30.75 22.66 15.35
N PRO A 666 30.44 23.83 14.76
CA PRO A 666 31.40 24.92 14.64
C PRO A 666 31.63 25.58 16.01
N TRP A 667 32.89 25.86 16.31
CA TRP A 667 33.30 26.55 17.53
C TRP A 667 34.23 27.74 17.23
N LYS A 668 34.31 28.68 18.18
CA LYS A 668 35.16 29.88 18.11
C LYS A 668 35.94 30.03 19.41
N LEU A 669 37.15 30.59 19.32
CA LEU A 669 37.93 30.99 20.49
C LEU A 669 37.41 32.34 21.01
N GLU A 670 36.90 32.36 22.24
CA GLU A 670 36.41 33.58 22.89
C GLU A 670 37.51 34.23 23.74
N SER A 671 38.24 33.45 24.54
CA SER A 671 39.32 33.96 25.40
C SER A 671 40.39 32.91 25.73
N THR A 672 41.46 33.33 26.42
CA THR A 672 42.51 32.43 26.92
C THR A 672 42.76 32.73 28.40
N ILE A 673 42.49 31.75 29.25
CA ILE A 673 42.73 31.80 30.70
C ILE A 673 44.21 31.48 30.94
N LYS A 674 44.90 32.39 31.64
CA LYS A 674 46.23 32.09 32.20
C LYS A 674 46.05 31.41 33.56
N PRO A 675 46.79 30.33 33.86
CA PRO A 675 46.75 29.72 35.19
C PRO A 675 47.18 30.74 36.25
N THR A 676 46.36 30.92 37.27
CA THR A 676 46.59 31.90 38.33
C THR A 676 47.03 31.17 39.60
N GLY A 677 48.31 30.79 39.64
CA GLY A 677 48.90 30.07 40.76
C GLY A 677 49.03 30.95 42.01
N LEU A 678 48.58 30.43 43.15
CA LEU A 678 49.06 30.88 44.46
C LEU A 678 50.52 30.48 44.60
N ALA A 679 51.36 31.38 45.14
CA ALA A 679 52.79 31.10 45.31
C ALA A 679 53.01 30.06 46.42
N GLY A 680 53.45 28.85 46.06
CA GLY A 680 53.76 27.80 47.03
C GLY A 680 54.32 26.51 46.44
N GLU A 681 53.74 26.00 45.34
CA GLU A 681 54.05 24.66 44.80
C GLU A 681 54.25 24.68 43.28
N ASP A 682 55.21 23.88 42.78
CA ASP A 682 55.62 23.83 41.36
C ASP A 682 54.65 23.03 40.47
N VAL A 683 53.35 23.37 40.51
CA VAL A 683 52.32 22.75 39.65
C VAL A 683 52.14 23.58 38.37
N SER A 684 52.83 23.17 37.31
CA SER A 684 52.79 23.82 35.99
C SER A 684 51.50 23.50 35.21
N LEU A 685 50.36 24.07 35.65
CA LEU A 685 49.06 24.00 34.96
C LEU A 685 49.17 24.46 33.49
N SER A 686 48.55 23.72 32.57
CA SER A 686 48.55 24.11 31.15
C SER A 686 47.64 25.31 30.89
N PRO A 687 48.00 26.24 29.98
CA PRO A 687 47.12 27.36 29.61
C PRO A 687 45.83 26.84 28.96
N ARG A 688 44.69 27.48 29.26
CA ARG A 688 43.37 27.03 28.78
C ARG A 688 42.71 28.06 27.86
N ALA A 689 41.95 27.57 26.90
CA ALA A 689 41.16 28.35 25.96
C ALA A 689 39.67 28.22 26.30
N VAL A 690 38.93 29.34 26.34
CA VAL A 690 37.47 29.30 26.39
C VAL A 690 36.97 29.35 24.95
N ILE A 691 36.20 28.34 24.53
CA ILE A 691 35.57 28.27 23.22
C ILE A 691 34.05 28.35 23.33
N SER A 692 33.41 29.10 22.42
CA SER A 692 31.97 29.05 22.20
C SER A 692 31.66 28.01 21.13
N VAL A 693 30.89 26.98 21.49
CA VAL A 693 30.37 25.97 20.57
C VAL A 693 28.96 26.38 20.17
N SER A 694 28.72 26.61 18.87
CA SER A 694 27.40 27.00 18.38
C SER A 694 26.52 25.78 18.09
N LEU A 695 25.33 25.74 18.66
CA LEU A 695 24.35 24.67 18.47
C LEU A 695 23.56 24.91 17.16
N PRO A 696 23.11 23.87 16.45
CA PRO A 696 22.50 24.01 15.13
C PRO A 696 21.09 24.62 15.15
N GLN A 697 20.42 24.49 16.30
CA GLN A 697 19.16 25.14 16.67
C GLN A 697 19.23 25.41 18.18
N GLN A 698 18.42 26.35 18.68
CA GLN A 698 18.19 26.52 20.12
C GLN A 698 17.79 25.17 20.77
N GLN A 699 18.43 24.82 21.88
CA GLN A 699 18.21 23.57 22.61
C GLN A 699 17.61 23.83 23.99
N ILE A 700 16.65 23.00 24.37
CA ILE A 700 16.01 22.96 25.68
C ILE A 700 15.68 21.49 26.03
N GLY A 701 15.59 21.15 27.31
CA GLY A 701 15.63 19.77 27.78
C GLY A 701 17.01 19.15 27.70
N SER A 702 17.08 17.82 27.58
CA SER A 702 18.34 17.07 27.59
C SER A 702 19.01 16.97 26.22
N PHE A 703 20.28 17.39 26.09
CA PHE A 703 21.11 17.12 24.91
C PHE A 703 22.54 16.70 25.29
N ARG A 704 23.27 16.13 24.33
CA ARG A 704 24.60 15.54 24.57
C ARG A 704 25.63 16.06 23.56
N LEU A 705 26.76 16.54 24.08
CA LEU A 705 27.92 16.96 23.30
C LEU A 705 29.08 15.98 23.51
N ALA A 706 29.52 15.35 22.42
CA ALA A 706 30.69 14.49 22.41
C ALA A 706 31.92 15.30 21.97
N VAL A 707 33.04 15.12 22.66
CA VAL A 707 34.32 15.78 22.40
C VAL A 707 35.42 14.73 22.32
N ARG A 708 36.34 14.85 21.35
CA ARG A 708 37.51 13.96 21.22
C ARG A 708 38.74 14.73 20.78
N TYR A 709 39.90 14.32 21.30
CA TYR A 709 41.22 14.74 20.85
C TYR A 709 42.30 13.69 21.21
N PRO A 710 43.40 13.63 20.46
CA PRO A 710 44.64 13.02 20.91
C PRO A 710 45.40 13.97 21.86
N TYR A 711 46.25 13.41 22.71
CA TYR A 711 47.21 14.11 23.55
C TYR A 711 48.53 13.31 23.57
N ASP A 712 49.67 13.99 23.50
CA ASP A 712 51.00 13.38 23.53
C ASP A 712 51.42 13.14 25.00
N LEU A 713 51.78 11.90 25.34
CA LEU A 713 52.25 11.52 26.68
C LEU A 713 53.74 11.80 26.87
N GLY A 714 54.44 12.21 25.83
CA GLY A 714 55.89 12.31 25.78
C GLY A 714 56.55 10.93 25.70
N LYS A 715 57.77 10.83 26.23
CA LYS A 715 58.50 9.56 26.31
C LYS A 715 58.39 9.00 27.72
N LEU A 716 57.80 7.81 27.83
CA LEU A 716 57.82 7.00 29.04
C LEU A 716 59.10 6.15 29.04
N ASP A 717 59.85 6.18 30.15
CA ASP A 717 61.02 5.33 30.35
C ASP A 717 60.63 3.96 30.95
N TYR A 718 61.47 2.95 30.70
CA TYR A 718 61.17 1.57 31.09
C TYR A 718 61.45 1.30 32.56
N ASP A 719 60.49 0.66 33.24
CA ASP A 719 60.52 0.28 34.66
C ASP A 719 60.62 1.48 35.63
N GLU A 720 60.40 2.71 35.15
CA GLU A 720 60.31 3.94 35.93
C GLU A 720 58.88 4.51 35.86
N SER A 721 58.42 5.15 36.94
CA SER A 721 57.04 5.63 37.07
C SER A 721 56.97 7.14 36.86
N THR A 722 56.32 7.57 35.77
CA THR A 722 56.18 8.97 35.37
C THR A 722 54.82 9.51 35.79
N LEU A 723 54.79 10.73 36.37
CA LEU A 723 53.54 11.46 36.60
C LEU A 723 53.13 12.20 35.32
N VAL A 724 51.94 11.90 34.82
CA VAL A 724 51.31 12.51 33.64
C VAL A 724 50.09 13.30 34.09
N GLN A 725 49.98 14.57 33.69
CA GLN A 725 48.72 15.31 33.75
C GLN A 725 48.00 15.15 32.42
N ILE A 726 46.87 14.44 32.41
CA ILE A 726 46.04 14.28 31.21
C ILE A 726 45.01 15.39 31.20
N PRO A 727 45.09 16.37 30.29
CA PRO A 727 44.22 17.53 30.36
C PRO A 727 42.84 17.20 29.79
N LEU A 728 41.80 17.57 30.53
CA LEU A 728 40.39 17.30 30.23
C LEU A 728 39.72 18.56 29.69
N VAL A 729 38.61 18.42 28.97
CA VAL A 729 37.69 19.53 28.69
C VAL A 729 36.74 19.68 29.88
N ALA A 730 36.59 20.92 30.33
CA ALA A 730 35.65 21.32 31.37
C ALA A 730 34.58 22.24 30.76
N VAL A 731 33.46 22.42 31.44
CA VAL A 731 32.45 23.42 31.04
C VAL A 731 32.75 24.72 31.79
N HIS A 732 32.73 25.84 31.07
CA HIS A 732 32.94 27.15 31.66
C HIS A 732 31.71 27.50 32.52
N GLN A 733 31.92 27.84 33.79
CA GLN A 733 30.82 28.10 34.73
C GLN A 733 30.14 29.43 34.40
N VAL A 734 28.80 29.41 34.36
CA VAL A 734 27.94 30.56 34.08
C VAL A 734 26.84 30.62 35.16
N GLU A 735 26.29 31.80 35.42
CA GLU A 735 25.18 31.96 36.35
C GLU A 735 23.97 31.10 35.93
N GLY A 736 23.32 30.46 36.90
CA GLY A 736 22.25 29.47 36.65
C GLY A 736 22.72 28.05 36.29
N MET A 737 24.04 27.81 36.13
CA MET A 737 24.58 26.47 35.87
C MET A 737 24.91 25.69 37.16
N THR A 738 24.69 24.37 37.13
CA THR A 738 25.13 23.40 38.14
C THR A 738 25.84 22.21 37.47
N PHE A 739 26.79 21.59 38.19
CA PHE A 739 27.58 20.45 37.71
C PHE A 739 27.41 19.26 38.66
N GLU A 740 26.97 18.11 38.15
CA GLU A 740 26.65 16.93 38.97
C GLU A 740 27.87 16.05 39.27
N GLY A 741 28.88 16.05 38.40
CA GLY A 741 30.09 15.25 38.56
C GLY A 741 30.73 14.80 37.24
N HIS A 742 31.90 14.18 37.38
CA HIS A 742 32.72 13.66 36.29
C HIS A 742 33.05 12.18 36.56
N LEU A 743 32.77 11.30 35.59
CA LEU A 743 33.13 9.87 35.62
C LEU A 743 33.96 9.52 34.38
N LEU A 744 35.15 8.95 34.57
CA LEU A 744 36.05 8.53 33.48
C LEU A 744 36.39 7.05 33.57
N GLU A 745 36.29 6.34 32.44
CA GLU A 745 36.91 5.03 32.23
C GLU A 745 38.31 5.23 31.65
N VAL A 746 39.35 4.97 32.42
CA VAL A 746 40.74 4.90 31.92
C VAL A 746 41.00 3.47 31.45
N SER A 747 41.50 3.30 30.23
CA SER A 747 41.87 1.99 29.67
C SER A 747 43.28 2.03 29.10
N SER A 748 44.21 1.28 29.69
CA SER A 748 45.61 1.12 29.22
C SER A 748 45.88 -0.28 28.68
N THR A 749 46.98 -0.48 27.96
CA THR A 749 47.50 -1.80 27.59
C THR A 749 48.17 -2.51 28.78
N THR A 750 48.23 -3.84 28.78
CA THR A 750 48.84 -4.62 29.91
C THR A 750 50.33 -4.35 30.20
N ASP A 751 51.06 -3.66 29.33
CA ASP A 751 52.43 -3.18 29.57
C ASP A 751 52.51 -1.79 30.24
N LEU A 752 51.37 -1.09 30.38
CA LEU A 752 51.22 0.18 31.10
C LEU A 752 50.46 -0.01 32.41
N ASP A 753 51.18 0.09 33.53
CA ASP A 753 50.63 0.03 34.87
C ASP A 753 50.25 1.47 35.31
N VAL A 754 48.97 1.71 35.62
CA VAL A 754 48.40 3.07 35.76
C VAL A 754 47.61 3.27 37.06
N GLU A 755 47.83 4.39 37.75
CA GLU A 755 47.15 4.76 39.00
C GLU A 755 46.76 6.25 39.00
N PRO A 756 45.56 6.62 39.51
CA PRO A 756 45.19 8.02 39.67
C PRO A 756 45.94 8.61 40.87
N VAL A 757 46.33 9.88 40.76
CA VAL A 757 47.12 10.58 41.79
C VAL A 757 46.38 11.82 42.30
N GLY A 758 46.42 12.03 43.61
CA GLY A 758 45.80 13.19 44.28
C GLY A 758 44.42 12.90 44.87
N GLU A 759 43.99 13.76 45.80
CA GLU A 759 42.78 13.54 46.62
C GLU A 759 41.46 13.86 45.89
N THR A 760 41.52 14.44 44.69
CA THR A 760 40.35 14.89 43.92
C THR A 760 39.65 13.79 43.14
N TRP A 761 40.30 12.65 42.90
CA TRP A 761 39.79 11.55 42.07
C TRP A 761 39.66 10.26 42.89
N LEU A 762 38.43 9.75 43.00
CA LEU A 762 38.14 8.46 43.64
C LEU A 762 38.20 7.33 42.62
N GLY A 763 39.18 6.42 42.76
CA GLY A 763 39.40 5.30 41.85
C GLY A 763 38.79 3.98 42.32
N SER A 764 38.18 3.24 41.39
CA SER A 764 37.74 1.84 41.55
C SER A 764 38.94 0.86 41.48
N PRO A 765 38.80 -0.40 41.95
CA PRO A 765 39.81 -1.43 41.70
C PRO A 765 39.99 -1.71 40.20
N ARG A 766 41.23 -1.95 39.75
CA ARG A 766 41.56 -2.31 38.37
C ARG A 766 40.84 -3.58 37.91
N LEU A 767 40.30 -3.56 36.70
CA LEU A 767 39.69 -4.71 36.02
C LEU A 767 40.55 -5.08 34.80
N VAL A 768 40.96 -6.34 34.68
CA VAL A 768 41.80 -6.81 33.55
C VAL A 768 40.93 -7.47 32.49
N ASP A 769 40.70 -6.75 31.39
CA ASP A 769 40.07 -7.23 30.17
C ASP A 769 41.05 -8.21 29.48
N SER A 770 40.86 -9.48 29.81
CA SER A 770 41.76 -10.58 29.42
C SER A 770 41.62 -10.97 27.95
N GLU A 771 40.56 -10.56 27.26
CA GLU A 771 40.36 -10.82 25.83
C GLU A 771 41.09 -9.76 24.98
N ASN A 772 41.03 -8.48 25.39
CA ASN A 772 41.66 -7.38 24.65
C ASN A 772 43.08 -7.00 25.11
N GLN A 773 43.60 -7.63 26.18
CA GLN A 773 44.87 -7.23 26.85
C GLN A 773 44.86 -5.76 27.32
N LEU A 774 43.72 -5.33 27.87
CA LEU A 774 43.52 -4.00 28.43
C LEU A 774 43.33 -4.04 29.96
N VAL A 775 43.85 -3.04 30.65
CA VAL A 775 43.54 -2.75 32.05
C VAL A 775 42.56 -1.59 32.08
N ARG A 776 41.39 -1.79 32.69
CA ARG A 776 40.34 -0.78 32.86
C ARG A 776 40.30 -0.30 34.31
N LEU A 777 40.10 0.98 34.49
CA LEU A 777 40.03 1.68 35.78
C LEU A 777 38.94 2.76 35.68
N GLU A 778 37.94 2.71 36.55
CA GLU A 778 37.00 3.83 36.70
C GLU A 778 37.53 4.83 37.73
N VAL A 779 37.46 6.12 37.40
CA VAL A 779 37.78 7.23 38.32
C VAL A 779 36.67 8.26 38.29
N SER A 780 36.34 8.83 39.45
CA SER A 780 35.21 9.76 39.61
C SER A 780 35.55 10.96 40.48
N THR A 781 34.87 12.08 40.23
CA THR A 781 34.96 13.29 41.07
C THR A 781 33.67 14.11 41.02
N GLY A 782 33.37 14.82 42.12
CA GLY A 782 32.18 15.66 42.26
C GLY A 782 32.38 17.12 41.81
N THR A 783 33.58 17.51 41.39
CA THR A 783 33.90 18.88 40.95
C THR A 783 34.30 18.90 39.47
N PRO A 784 34.17 20.05 38.77
CA PRO A 784 34.56 20.17 37.37
C PRO A 784 36.10 20.15 37.20
N ALA A 785 36.68 18.95 37.18
CA ALA A 785 38.11 18.74 37.03
C ALA A 785 38.61 19.10 35.62
N GLN A 786 39.65 19.93 35.56
CA GLN A 786 40.32 20.39 34.34
C GLN A 786 41.43 19.44 33.84
N GLU A 787 41.96 18.59 34.73
CA GLU A 787 43.08 17.65 34.47
C GLU A 787 42.86 16.35 35.28
N LEU A 788 43.39 15.23 34.79
CA LEU A 788 43.46 13.93 35.45
C LEU A 788 44.93 13.56 35.70
N PRO A 789 45.42 13.60 36.96
CA PRO A 789 46.77 13.16 37.28
C PRO A 789 46.86 11.63 37.31
N MET A 790 47.75 11.06 36.51
CA MET A 790 48.02 9.63 36.43
C MET A 790 49.49 9.34 36.67
N SER A 791 49.79 8.41 37.57
CA SER A 791 51.08 7.73 37.61
C SER A 791 51.06 6.62 36.55
N VAL A 792 52.07 6.61 35.67
CA VAL A 792 52.18 5.70 34.53
C VAL A 792 53.56 5.03 34.53
N LEU A 793 53.58 3.70 34.59
CA LEU A 793 54.79 2.87 34.61
C LEU A 793 54.81 1.94 33.39
N LEU A 794 55.76 2.15 32.47
CA LEU A 794 55.95 1.31 31.29
C LEU A 794 56.83 0.10 31.63
N ARG A 795 56.21 -1.07 31.79
CA ARG A 795 56.91 -2.29 32.21
C ARG A 795 57.74 -2.87 31.05
N LYS A 796 59.00 -3.18 31.33
CA LYS A 796 59.92 -3.76 30.34
C LYS A 796 59.47 -5.16 29.94
N ARG A 797 59.03 -5.27 28.69
CA ARG A 797 58.47 -6.49 28.09
C ARG A 797 59.43 -7.66 28.24
N SER A 798 59.13 -8.56 29.19
CA SER A 798 59.77 -9.88 29.28
C SER A 798 59.68 -10.59 27.92
N GLN A 799 60.67 -11.44 27.61
CA GLN A 799 60.82 -12.03 26.27
C GLN A 799 59.49 -12.61 25.79
N GLN A 800 59.05 -12.17 24.60
CA GLN A 800 57.72 -12.42 24.08
C GLN A 800 57.35 -13.91 24.21
N SER A 801 56.30 -14.18 24.97
CA SER A 801 55.70 -15.50 25.01
C SER A 801 55.04 -15.75 23.66
N LEU A 802 55.44 -16.82 22.99
CA LEU A 802 55.30 -16.99 21.55
C LEU A 802 54.72 -18.36 21.22
N VAL A 803 53.42 -18.53 21.44
CA VAL A 803 52.65 -19.68 20.97
C VAL A 803 52.30 -19.48 19.48
N VAL A 804 52.89 -20.30 18.61
CA VAL A 804 52.58 -20.31 17.16
C VAL A 804 52.03 -21.67 16.75
N VAL A 805 50.81 -21.72 16.23
CA VAL A 805 50.18 -22.95 15.74
C VAL A 805 50.50 -23.10 14.25
N ARG A 806 51.50 -23.90 13.90
CA ARG A 806 51.86 -24.14 12.49
C ARG A 806 50.81 -25.00 11.78
N GLN A 807 50.32 -26.04 12.46
CA GLN A 807 49.33 -26.96 11.91
C GLN A 807 48.25 -27.25 12.96
N ALA A 808 47.00 -27.33 12.52
CA ALA A 808 45.90 -27.79 13.35
C ALA A 808 45.02 -28.78 12.59
N TRP A 809 44.56 -29.83 13.28
CA TRP A 809 43.62 -30.82 12.76
C TRP A 809 42.52 -31.07 13.78
N LEU A 810 41.26 -30.88 13.37
CA LEU A 810 40.10 -31.25 14.15
C LEU A 810 39.42 -32.46 13.50
N GLN A 811 39.35 -33.59 14.21
CA GLN A 811 38.45 -34.69 13.85
C GLN A 811 37.16 -34.57 14.69
N THR A 812 36.00 -34.64 14.05
CA THR A 812 34.69 -34.63 14.71
C THR A 812 33.88 -35.85 14.28
N TYR A 813 33.52 -36.69 15.24
CA TYR A 813 32.76 -37.92 15.05
C TYR A 813 31.36 -37.76 15.64
N LEU A 814 30.34 -37.72 14.78
CA LEU A 814 28.94 -37.69 15.20
C LEU A 814 28.46 -39.09 15.58
N THR A 815 27.88 -39.21 16.77
CA THR A 815 27.24 -40.43 17.26
C THR A 815 25.75 -40.18 17.54
N ALA A 816 25.00 -41.25 17.84
CA ALA A 816 23.59 -41.12 18.24
C ALA A 816 23.40 -40.48 19.63
N MET A 817 24.45 -40.39 20.46
CA MET A 817 24.38 -39.88 21.84
C MET A 817 25.06 -38.52 22.05
N GLY A 818 25.77 -38.00 21.04
CA GLY A 818 26.56 -36.77 21.16
C GLY A 818 27.69 -36.71 20.14
N GLN A 819 28.57 -35.72 20.29
CA GLN A 819 29.75 -35.54 19.44
C GLN A 819 31.01 -35.95 20.21
N ARG A 820 31.93 -36.66 19.55
CA ARG A 820 33.30 -36.87 20.05
C ARG A 820 34.27 -36.13 19.15
N HIS A 821 35.14 -35.34 19.74
CA HIS A 821 36.13 -34.55 19.04
C HIS A 821 37.55 -35.01 19.41
N ARG A 822 38.48 -34.76 18.49
CA ARG A 822 39.92 -34.83 18.70
C ARG A 822 40.53 -33.62 18.01
N ALA A 823 40.97 -32.64 18.80
CA ALA A 823 41.77 -31.52 18.32
C ALA A 823 43.24 -31.91 18.44
N VAL A 824 44.02 -31.69 17.40
CA VAL A 824 45.48 -31.86 17.40
C VAL A 824 46.11 -30.55 16.92
N PHE A 825 47.08 -30.06 17.68
CA PHE A 825 47.83 -28.84 17.38
C PHE A 825 49.32 -29.20 17.29
N ARG A 826 49.97 -28.79 16.20
CA ARG A 826 51.44 -28.73 16.14
C ARG A 826 51.85 -27.28 16.32
N LEU A 827 52.43 -27.01 17.48
CA LEU A 827 52.76 -25.66 17.94
C LEU A 827 54.26 -25.54 18.23
N THR A 828 54.79 -24.34 18.05
CA THR A 828 56.11 -23.97 18.56
C THR A 828 55.89 -23.00 19.71
N THR A 829 56.54 -23.23 20.86
CA THR A 829 56.43 -22.34 22.03
C THR A 829 57.73 -22.23 22.82
N ASN A 830 57.83 -21.15 23.61
CA ASN A 830 58.80 -20.92 24.69
C ASN A 830 58.12 -20.85 26.07
N GLU A 831 56.79 -20.97 26.15
CA GLU A 831 56.04 -20.99 27.41
C GLU A 831 56.19 -22.36 28.12
N PRO A 832 56.51 -22.41 29.43
CA PRO A 832 56.57 -23.66 30.20
C PRO A 832 55.19 -24.19 30.59
N LEU A 833 54.13 -23.38 30.40
CA LEU A 833 52.75 -23.70 30.72
C LEU A 833 51.85 -23.17 29.59
N LEU A 834 51.14 -24.05 28.88
CA LEU A 834 50.09 -23.66 27.94
C LEU A 834 48.75 -23.61 28.66
N GLN A 835 47.91 -22.64 28.29
CA GLN A 835 46.51 -22.59 28.71
C GLN A 835 45.59 -22.88 27.52
N LEU A 836 44.66 -23.81 27.73
CA LEU A 836 43.68 -24.24 26.74
C LEU A 836 42.27 -23.91 27.23
N VAL A 837 41.54 -23.09 26.48
CA VAL A 837 40.18 -22.67 26.79
C VAL A 837 39.19 -23.63 26.10
N PHE A 838 38.32 -24.28 26.88
CA PHE A 838 37.27 -25.14 26.32
C PHE A 838 35.97 -24.35 26.06
N PRO A 839 35.27 -24.63 24.95
CA PRO A 839 34.03 -23.93 24.59
C PRO A 839 32.85 -24.34 25.48
N GLU A 840 31.77 -23.56 25.43
CA GLU A 840 30.61 -23.66 26.31
C GLU A 840 29.92 -25.04 26.27
N SER A 841 29.93 -25.69 25.10
CA SER A 841 29.29 -26.99 24.84
C SER A 841 29.93 -28.21 25.52
N VAL A 842 31.09 -28.03 26.18
CA VAL A 842 31.90 -29.11 26.78
C VAL A 842 31.76 -29.12 28.31
N SER A 843 31.20 -30.20 28.85
CA SER A 843 31.08 -30.42 30.30
C SER A 843 32.39 -30.96 30.87
N LEU A 844 33.20 -30.07 31.44
CA LEU A 844 34.50 -30.40 32.03
C LEU A 844 34.34 -31.34 33.23
N GLY A 845 34.94 -32.53 33.12
CA GLY A 845 34.94 -33.54 34.17
C GLY A 845 35.88 -34.69 33.81
N ALA A 846 36.41 -35.40 34.82
CA ALA A 846 37.53 -36.33 34.68
C ALA A 846 37.31 -37.50 33.69
N GLY A 847 36.07 -37.81 33.30
CA GLY A 847 35.77 -38.81 32.27
C GLY A 847 35.70 -38.27 30.83
N ASN A 848 35.55 -36.95 30.66
CA ASN A 848 35.14 -36.31 29.40
C ASN A 848 36.28 -35.63 28.63
N ILE A 849 37.50 -35.67 29.15
CA ILE A 849 38.69 -35.05 28.53
C ILE A 849 39.87 -36.01 28.64
N ARG A 850 40.69 -36.07 27.59
CA ARG A 850 42.03 -36.67 27.63
C ARG A 850 42.99 -35.77 26.88
N VAL A 851 44.20 -35.61 27.38
CA VAL A 851 45.27 -34.83 26.76
C VAL A 851 46.51 -35.68 26.60
N ALA A 852 47.21 -35.53 25.49
CA ALA A 852 48.57 -36.05 25.30
C ALA A 852 49.48 -34.97 24.72
N ILE A 853 50.74 -34.96 25.15
CA ILE A 853 51.80 -34.06 24.67
C ILE A 853 52.92 -34.94 24.13
N ASN A 854 53.32 -34.73 22.87
CA ASN A 854 54.35 -35.51 22.18
C ASN A 854 54.13 -37.03 22.33
N HIS A 855 52.90 -37.49 22.06
CA HIS A 855 52.41 -38.87 22.20
C HIS A 855 52.32 -39.42 23.64
N GLN A 856 52.74 -38.70 24.67
CA GLN A 856 52.62 -39.13 26.06
C GLN A 856 51.31 -38.62 26.68
N PRO A 857 50.43 -39.48 27.21
CA PRO A 857 49.20 -39.04 27.87
C PRO A 857 49.52 -38.34 29.19
N VAL A 858 48.88 -37.19 29.44
CA VAL A 858 48.97 -36.47 30.71
C VAL A 858 48.03 -37.13 31.73
N LEU A 859 48.48 -37.36 32.96
CA LEU A 859 47.66 -37.96 34.01
C LEU A 859 46.62 -36.97 34.52
N LEU A 860 45.44 -37.49 34.90
CA LEU A 860 44.29 -36.67 35.32
C LEU A 860 44.54 -35.88 36.62
N GLU A 861 45.57 -36.22 37.38
CA GLU A 861 46.01 -35.51 38.59
C GLU A 861 46.92 -34.30 38.30
N ASP A 862 47.61 -34.28 37.15
CA ASP A 862 48.42 -33.14 36.69
C ASP A 862 47.59 -32.06 35.97
N LEU A 863 46.32 -32.35 35.66
CA LEU A 863 45.43 -31.48 34.88
C LEU A 863 44.71 -30.46 35.77
N VAL A 864 45.34 -29.31 35.99
CA VAL A 864 44.73 -28.17 36.72
C VAL A 864 43.66 -27.51 35.85
N ILE A 865 42.40 -27.88 36.10
CA ILE A 865 41.21 -27.18 35.59
C ILE A 865 40.91 -26.01 36.53
N SER A 866 40.93 -24.79 36.00
CA SER A 866 40.63 -23.57 36.75
C SER A 866 39.19 -23.09 36.52
N ALA A 867 38.69 -22.21 37.40
CA ALA A 867 37.40 -21.55 37.20
C ALA A 867 37.42 -20.73 35.90
N GLY A 868 36.37 -20.85 35.08
CA GLY A 868 36.31 -20.20 33.76
C GLY A 868 36.66 -21.09 32.55
N ARG A 869 36.55 -22.42 32.69
CA ARG A 869 36.77 -23.43 31.63
C ARG A 869 38.19 -23.52 31.03
N LYS A 870 39.20 -22.94 31.69
CA LYS A 870 40.61 -23.07 31.26
C LYS A 870 41.27 -24.31 31.86
N LEU A 871 42.06 -25.00 31.04
CA LEU A 871 42.92 -26.11 31.43
C LEU A 871 44.40 -25.70 31.26
N SER A 872 45.16 -25.79 32.35
CA SER A 872 46.60 -25.50 32.35
C SER A 872 47.42 -26.78 32.13
N LEU A 873 48.42 -26.71 31.25
CA LEU A 873 49.25 -27.84 30.81
C LEU A 873 50.73 -27.49 30.91
N ALA A 874 51.49 -28.20 31.74
CA ALA A 874 52.95 -28.02 31.84
C ALA A 874 53.68 -28.67 30.65
N VAL A 875 54.61 -27.94 30.03
CA VAL A 875 55.29 -28.33 28.78
C VAL A 875 56.81 -28.45 28.99
N GLY A 876 57.19 -29.17 30.06
CA GLY A 876 58.58 -29.39 30.44
C GLY A 876 59.25 -28.21 31.17
N GLN A 877 60.45 -28.43 31.69
CA GLN A 877 61.14 -27.48 32.60
C GLN A 877 62.35 -26.75 31.98
N GLN A 878 62.50 -26.71 30.64
CA GLN A 878 63.62 -25.98 29.99
C GLN A 878 63.18 -25.22 28.73
N PRO A 879 63.35 -23.88 28.66
CA PRO A 879 62.85 -23.03 27.59
C PRO A 879 63.79 -22.95 26.37
N GLU A 880 64.04 -24.10 25.74
CA GLU A 880 64.48 -24.09 24.33
C GLU A 880 63.24 -24.07 23.43
N GLN A 881 63.20 -23.18 22.45
CA GLN A 881 62.08 -23.08 21.51
C GLN A 881 61.91 -24.39 20.73
N LYS A 882 60.87 -25.17 21.06
CA LYS A 882 60.66 -26.53 20.55
C LYS A 882 59.28 -26.66 19.90
N ASP A 883 59.21 -27.57 18.94
CA ASP A 883 57.96 -28.03 18.34
C ASP A 883 57.33 -29.09 19.25
N PHE A 884 56.05 -28.91 19.55
CA PHE A 884 55.23 -29.83 20.33
C PHE A 884 53.99 -30.25 19.54
N VAL A 885 53.54 -31.48 19.72
CA VAL A 885 52.23 -31.95 19.28
C VAL A 885 51.35 -32.13 20.52
N LEU A 886 50.28 -31.34 20.59
CA LEU A 886 49.25 -31.40 21.63
C LEU A 886 48.01 -32.08 21.05
N GLU A 887 47.58 -33.18 21.65
CA GLU A 887 46.35 -33.90 21.31
C GLU A 887 45.32 -33.77 22.42
N VAL A 888 44.10 -33.39 22.09
CA VAL A 888 42.99 -33.17 23.03
C VAL A 888 41.75 -33.90 22.53
N TRP A 889 41.35 -34.96 23.24
CA TRP A 889 40.07 -35.64 23.02
C TRP A 889 39.04 -35.11 24.00
N TYR A 890 37.88 -34.71 23.49
CA TYR A 890 36.77 -34.19 24.29
C TYR A 890 35.42 -34.63 23.71
N TRP A 891 34.38 -34.60 24.53
CA TRP A 891 33.00 -34.91 24.15
C TRP A 891 32.13 -33.67 24.35
N SER A 892 31.24 -33.40 23.38
CA SER A 892 30.28 -32.29 23.45
C SER A 892 28.85 -32.80 23.20
N HIS A 893 27.88 -32.04 23.71
CA HIS A 893 26.47 -32.33 23.45
C HIS A 893 26.11 -31.93 22.00
N ARG A 894 25.23 -32.69 21.34
CA ARG A 894 24.76 -32.36 19.99
C ARG A 894 23.74 -31.21 20.07
N GLN A 895 24.23 -29.97 20.02
CA GLN A 895 23.40 -28.77 19.84
C GLN A 895 22.73 -28.83 18.45
N SER A 896 21.46 -29.24 18.39
CA SER A 896 20.68 -29.27 17.15
C SER A 896 19.87 -27.98 16.98
N VAL A 897 20.46 -26.97 16.34
CA VAL A 897 19.79 -25.69 16.05
C VAL A 897 18.81 -25.85 14.88
N GLY A 898 17.65 -26.43 15.15
CA GLY A 898 16.59 -26.62 14.16
C GLY A 898 16.91 -27.68 13.09
N MET A 899 16.60 -27.37 11.83
CA MET A 899 16.48 -28.35 10.75
C MET A 899 17.83 -28.81 10.15
N GLY A 900 18.62 -29.54 10.95
CA GLY A 900 19.85 -30.21 10.52
C GLY A 900 21.12 -29.35 10.56
N HIS A 901 21.09 -28.21 11.25
CA HIS A 901 22.29 -27.41 11.50
C HIS A 901 23.19 -28.08 12.55
N LEU A 902 24.50 -27.93 12.38
CA LEU A 902 25.54 -28.44 13.27
C LEU A 902 26.64 -27.37 13.36
N ALA A 903 26.72 -26.71 14.51
CA ALA A 903 27.92 -25.98 14.92
C ALA A 903 28.91 -26.94 15.61
N VAL A 904 30.20 -26.69 15.42
CA VAL A 904 31.28 -27.39 16.11
C VAL A 904 32.23 -26.36 16.70
N GLU A 905 32.53 -26.47 17.98
CA GLU A 905 33.44 -25.56 18.66
C GLU A 905 34.78 -26.28 18.93
N MET A 906 35.88 -25.57 18.71
CA MET A 906 37.25 -26.07 18.89
C MET A 906 37.87 -25.39 20.12
N PRO A 907 38.54 -26.11 21.03
CA PRO A 907 39.25 -25.48 22.13
C PRO A 907 40.35 -24.56 21.59
N GLN A 908 40.55 -23.43 22.25
CA GLN A 908 41.50 -22.40 21.82
C GLN A 908 42.74 -22.41 22.71
N LEU A 909 43.90 -22.12 22.14
CA LEU A 909 45.15 -21.91 22.87
C LEU A 909 45.28 -20.42 23.19
N GLU A 910 45.47 -20.10 24.46
CA GLU A 910 45.72 -18.73 24.90
C GLU A 910 47.05 -18.21 24.31
N ASN A 911 47.16 -16.91 24.07
CA ASN A 911 48.29 -16.25 23.40
C ASN A 911 48.65 -16.75 21.98
N ALA A 912 47.87 -17.64 21.35
CA ALA A 912 48.19 -18.19 20.03
C ALA A 912 48.04 -17.16 18.89
N ARG A 913 49.16 -16.60 18.43
CA ARG A 913 49.17 -15.45 17.49
C ARG A 913 48.89 -15.77 16.03
N ARG A 914 49.01 -17.03 15.60
CA ARG A 914 48.88 -17.44 14.20
C ARG A 914 48.50 -18.91 14.07
N MET A 915 47.60 -19.20 13.13
CA MET A 915 47.29 -20.56 12.67
C MET A 915 47.52 -20.64 11.15
N GLU A 916 48.53 -21.40 10.71
CA GLU A 916 48.98 -21.34 9.31
C GLU A 916 48.21 -22.28 8.37
N ARG A 917 47.93 -23.52 8.80
CA ARG A 917 47.09 -24.47 8.04
C ARG A 917 46.21 -25.33 8.94
N PHE A 918 44.95 -25.45 8.54
CA PHE A 918 43.92 -26.19 9.28
C PHE A 918 43.24 -27.26 8.42
N PHE A 919 42.98 -28.43 9.00
CA PHE A 919 42.08 -29.45 8.45
C PHE A 919 40.94 -29.78 9.42
N TRP A 920 39.71 -29.89 8.90
CA TRP A 920 38.55 -30.42 9.64
C TRP A 920 38.06 -31.72 8.98
N HIS A 921 38.14 -32.83 9.72
CA HIS A 921 37.69 -34.17 9.32
C HIS A 921 36.36 -34.49 10.03
N LEU A 922 35.26 -34.32 9.31
CA LEU A 922 33.91 -34.57 9.81
C LEU A 922 33.46 -35.98 9.43
N ILE A 923 33.10 -36.78 10.43
CA ILE A 923 32.63 -38.16 10.30
C ILE A 923 31.18 -38.23 10.74
N THR A 924 30.29 -38.71 9.86
CA THR A 924 28.86 -38.84 10.13
C THR A 924 28.37 -40.28 9.94
N PRO A 925 27.27 -40.69 10.59
CA PRO A 925 26.62 -41.99 10.34
C PRO A 925 26.30 -42.21 8.85
N ALA A 926 26.37 -43.44 8.35
CA ALA A 926 26.09 -43.74 6.94
C ALA A 926 24.69 -43.30 6.44
N ASN A 927 23.72 -43.14 7.35
CA ASN A 927 22.37 -42.63 7.08
C ASN A 927 22.22 -41.10 7.21
N GLU A 928 23.29 -40.36 7.49
CA GLU A 928 23.31 -38.90 7.65
C GLU A 928 24.35 -38.29 6.69
N HIS A 929 23.90 -37.37 5.83
CA HIS A 929 24.72 -36.80 4.76
C HIS A 929 24.87 -35.28 4.90
N LEU A 930 26.06 -34.77 4.59
CA LEU A 930 26.34 -33.35 4.48
C LEU A 930 25.65 -32.74 3.25
N VAL A 931 24.86 -31.69 3.48
CA VAL A 931 24.08 -30.96 2.47
C VAL A 931 24.88 -29.80 1.88
N ASN A 932 25.52 -29.01 2.74
CA ASN A 932 26.34 -27.83 2.40
C ASN A 932 27.74 -27.98 3.03
N ALA A 933 28.78 -27.52 2.33
CA ALA A 933 30.11 -27.27 2.91
C ALA A 933 30.05 -26.08 3.90
N PRO A 934 30.99 -25.97 4.86
CA PRO A 934 31.12 -24.80 5.72
C PRO A 934 31.57 -23.57 4.93
N ALA A 935 31.23 -22.38 5.43
CA ALA A 935 31.74 -21.13 4.89
C ALA A 935 33.26 -21.01 5.09
N MET A 936 33.95 -20.26 4.21
CA MET A 936 35.38 -19.94 4.33
C MET A 936 36.35 -21.14 4.42
N MET A 937 35.94 -22.33 3.96
CA MET A 937 36.82 -23.50 3.81
C MET A 937 36.70 -24.13 2.42
N THR A 938 37.78 -24.77 1.96
CA THR A 938 37.80 -25.56 0.72
C THR A 938 37.59 -27.03 1.02
N ALA A 939 36.77 -27.73 0.24
CA ALA A 939 36.54 -29.16 0.39
C ALA A 939 37.67 -30.00 -0.23
N GLU A 940 38.28 -30.87 0.58
CA GLU A 940 39.40 -31.76 0.22
C GLU A 940 38.91 -33.19 0.01
N GLN A 941 37.98 -33.34 -0.93
CA GLN A 941 37.22 -34.56 -1.18
C GLN A 941 36.82 -34.70 -2.64
N GLN A 942 36.71 -35.94 -3.11
CA GLN A 942 36.32 -36.28 -4.47
C GLN A 942 35.05 -37.12 -4.52
N TRP A 943 34.30 -37.00 -5.61
CA TRP A 943 33.11 -37.82 -5.87
C TRP A 943 33.50 -39.17 -6.48
N MET A 944 33.12 -40.26 -5.81
CA MET A 944 33.40 -41.62 -6.25
C MET A 944 32.13 -42.48 -6.21
N TRP A 945 31.97 -43.35 -7.20
CA TRP A 945 30.89 -44.33 -7.21
C TRP A 945 31.21 -45.49 -6.26
N LYS A 946 30.36 -45.69 -5.24
CA LYS A 946 30.60 -46.68 -4.17
C LYS A 946 29.26 -47.13 -3.58
N ASN A 947 29.16 -48.41 -3.20
CA ASN A 947 27.97 -48.99 -2.58
C ASN A 947 26.64 -48.76 -3.36
N GLY A 948 26.70 -48.64 -4.69
CA GLY A 948 25.53 -48.46 -5.56
C GLY A 948 25.03 -47.01 -5.71
N GLY A 949 25.83 -46.01 -5.35
CA GLY A 949 25.52 -44.59 -5.58
C GLY A 949 26.77 -43.70 -5.60
N TRP A 950 26.56 -42.39 -5.67
CA TRP A 950 27.65 -41.41 -5.53
C TRP A 950 27.89 -41.08 -4.06
N GLY A 951 29.15 -41.20 -3.63
CA GLY A 951 29.61 -40.78 -2.31
C GLY A 951 30.82 -39.84 -2.40
N ARG A 952 30.98 -38.96 -1.41
CA ARG A 952 32.21 -38.19 -1.22
C ARG A 952 33.24 -39.07 -0.52
N GLN A 953 34.49 -39.03 -0.95
CA GLN A 953 35.63 -39.65 -0.28
C GLN A 953 36.72 -38.58 -0.07
N PRO A 954 37.26 -38.41 1.14
CA PRO A 954 38.29 -37.40 1.39
C PRO A 954 39.61 -37.78 0.68
N ASN A 955 40.37 -36.75 0.30
CA ASN A 955 41.65 -36.89 -0.39
C ASN A 955 42.74 -37.45 0.53
N LEU A 956 42.70 -37.08 1.82
CA LEU A 956 43.53 -37.63 2.89
C LEU A 956 42.67 -38.47 3.83
N ARG A 957 43.17 -39.63 4.26
CA ARG A 957 42.55 -40.48 5.28
C ARG A 957 43.03 -40.07 6.67
N GLN A 958 42.41 -40.62 7.70
CA GLN A 958 42.83 -40.41 9.10
C GLN A 958 44.33 -40.70 9.30
N GLN A 959 44.85 -41.80 8.75
CA GLN A 959 46.27 -42.18 8.88
C GLN A 959 47.20 -41.17 8.19
N ASP A 960 46.78 -40.60 7.05
CA ASP A 960 47.54 -39.58 6.33
C ASP A 960 47.56 -38.25 7.10
N LEU A 961 46.45 -37.90 7.76
CA LEU A 961 46.32 -36.72 8.62
C LEU A 961 47.09 -36.87 9.95
N GLU A 962 47.04 -38.06 10.56
CA GLU A 962 47.84 -38.41 11.75
C GLU A 962 49.33 -38.27 11.43
N HIS A 963 49.80 -38.81 10.30
CA HIS A 963 51.19 -38.66 9.86
C HIS A 963 51.56 -37.21 9.51
N TRP A 964 50.66 -36.45 8.87
CA TRP A 964 50.90 -35.07 8.45
C TRP A 964 51.14 -34.09 9.61
N ILE A 965 50.38 -34.20 10.69
CA ILE A 965 50.53 -33.33 11.87
C ILE A 965 51.50 -33.91 12.92
N GLY A 966 51.77 -35.22 12.88
CA GLY A 966 52.54 -35.94 13.88
C GLY A 966 51.71 -36.38 15.09
N ALA A 967 50.46 -36.78 14.88
CA ALA A 967 49.58 -37.31 15.92
C ALA A 967 49.84 -38.80 16.20
N THR A 968 49.39 -39.28 17.36
CA THR A 968 49.40 -40.70 17.71
C THR A 968 48.48 -41.50 16.78
N ALA A 969 48.89 -42.67 16.31
CA ALA A 969 48.01 -43.52 15.50
C ALA A 969 46.77 -43.95 16.31
N GLN A 970 45.59 -43.95 15.70
CA GLN A 970 44.34 -44.44 16.30
C GLN A 970 43.68 -45.50 15.39
N ASP A 971 42.69 -46.22 15.94
CA ASP A 971 41.89 -47.14 15.15
C ASP A 971 41.23 -46.43 13.95
N PRO A 972 41.20 -47.06 12.76
CA PRO A 972 40.63 -46.45 11.56
C PRO A 972 39.11 -46.34 11.67
N VAL A 973 38.57 -45.19 11.24
CA VAL A 973 37.12 -44.93 11.17
C VAL A 973 36.35 -46.11 10.54
N PRO A 974 35.26 -46.60 11.16
CA PRO A 974 34.46 -47.71 10.63
C PRO A 974 33.97 -47.47 9.19
N SER A 975 34.05 -48.50 8.35
CA SER A 975 33.71 -48.45 6.91
C SER A 975 32.24 -48.16 6.57
N LYS A 976 31.36 -48.09 7.59
CA LYS A 976 29.95 -47.70 7.51
C LYS A 976 29.71 -46.29 8.06
N THR A 977 30.61 -45.36 7.73
CA THR A 977 30.48 -43.91 8.01
C THR A 977 30.64 -43.11 6.71
N ASN A 978 30.03 -41.94 6.65
CA ASN A 978 30.39 -40.94 5.66
C ASN A 978 31.52 -40.07 6.24
N GLN A 979 32.49 -39.70 5.41
CA GLN A 979 33.63 -38.88 5.83
C GLN A 979 33.79 -37.70 4.88
N TYR A 980 33.98 -36.52 5.46
CA TYR A 980 34.14 -35.26 4.76
C TYR A 980 35.41 -34.57 5.30
N LEU A 981 36.15 -33.90 4.44
CA LEU A 981 37.40 -33.22 4.80
C LEU A 981 37.40 -31.81 4.21
N PHE A 982 37.79 -30.83 5.03
CA PHE A 982 37.88 -29.42 4.66
C PHE A 982 39.24 -28.87 5.07
N THR A 983 39.79 -27.93 4.30
CA THR A 983 41.03 -27.21 4.59
C THR A 983 40.77 -25.71 4.66
N SER A 984 41.51 -25.01 5.52
CA SER A 984 41.59 -23.54 5.52
C SER A 984 43.00 -23.05 5.87
N ILE A 985 43.25 -21.76 5.63
CA ILE A 985 44.53 -21.06 5.78
C ILE A 985 44.23 -19.74 6.50
N GLY A 986 44.83 -19.53 7.68
CA GLY A 986 44.51 -18.40 8.55
C GLY A 986 43.51 -18.73 9.67
N PRO A 987 42.91 -17.71 10.32
CA PRO A 987 42.02 -17.90 11.46
C PRO A 987 40.71 -18.57 11.07
N VAL A 988 40.31 -19.57 11.85
CA VAL A 988 39.03 -20.29 11.69
C VAL A 988 38.00 -19.60 12.58
N ILE A 989 37.09 -18.86 11.95
CA ILE A 989 36.09 -18.03 12.64
C ILE A 989 34.78 -18.78 12.86
N ASP A 990 34.46 -19.76 12.01
CA ASP A 990 33.21 -20.52 12.08
C ASP A 990 33.36 -21.95 11.54
N LEU A 991 32.67 -22.91 12.16
CA LEU A 991 32.66 -24.34 11.79
C LEU A 991 31.23 -24.88 11.76
N GLN A 992 30.36 -24.18 11.03
CA GLN A 992 28.96 -24.55 10.83
C GLN A 992 28.77 -25.35 9.54
N VAL A 993 28.02 -26.46 9.63
CA VAL A 993 27.57 -27.26 8.49
C VAL A 993 26.10 -27.65 8.62
N ARG A 994 25.54 -28.13 7.52
CA ARG A 994 24.18 -28.70 7.52
C ARG A 994 24.21 -30.18 7.14
N THR A 995 23.71 -31.03 8.03
CA THR A 995 23.57 -32.48 7.85
C THR A 995 22.09 -32.87 7.83
N LEU A 996 21.70 -33.78 6.93
CA LEU A 996 20.34 -34.32 6.89
C LEU A 996 20.35 -35.84 6.77
N GLY A 997 19.35 -36.48 7.39
CA GLY A 997 19.10 -37.90 7.24
C GLY A 997 18.77 -38.27 5.79
N ARG A 998 19.33 -39.39 5.31
CA ARG A 998 19.11 -39.93 3.96
C ARG A 998 17.62 -40.09 3.64
N ALA A 999 16.82 -40.50 4.62
CA ALA A 999 15.36 -40.60 4.48
C ALA A 999 14.70 -39.22 4.24
N THR A 1000 15.14 -38.18 4.94
CA THR A 1000 14.66 -36.80 4.78
C THR A 1000 15.05 -36.22 3.41
N ILE A 1001 16.29 -36.44 2.97
CA ILE A 1001 16.75 -36.02 1.63
C ILE A 1001 15.94 -36.74 0.54
N LEU A 1002 15.74 -38.05 0.66
CA LEU A 1002 14.91 -38.82 -0.26
C LEU A 1002 13.46 -38.30 -0.27
N LEU A 1003 12.83 -38.12 0.90
CA LEU A 1003 11.46 -37.64 1.01
C LEU A 1003 11.26 -36.28 0.32
N ILE A 1004 12.11 -35.29 0.65
CA ILE A 1004 12.00 -33.93 0.09
C ILE A 1004 12.26 -33.95 -1.41
N VAL A 1005 13.38 -34.51 -1.86
CA VAL A 1005 13.78 -34.41 -3.28
C VAL A 1005 12.90 -35.28 -4.17
N SER A 1006 12.57 -36.51 -3.76
CA SER A 1006 11.65 -37.35 -4.54
C SER A 1006 10.22 -36.82 -4.50
N GLY A 1007 9.78 -36.23 -3.39
CA GLY A 1007 8.47 -35.58 -3.26
C GLY A 1007 8.31 -34.36 -4.17
N VAL A 1008 9.28 -33.46 -4.20
CA VAL A 1008 9.31 -32.30 -5.13
C VAL A 1008 9.37 -32.79 -6.59
N THR A 1009 10.22 -33.77 -6.90
CA THR A 1009 10.31 -34.35 -8.25
C THR A 1009 8.98 -34.97 -8.67
N LEU A 1010 8.31 -35.67 -7.76
CA LEU A 1010 6.99 -36.26 -7.98
C LEU A 1010 5.91 -35.19 -8.18
N LEU A 1011 5.90 -34.14 -7.37
CA LEU A 1011 4.95 -33.03 -7.49
C LEU A 1011 5.08 -32.33 -8.86
N ILE A 1012 6.31 -31.99 -9.28
CA ILE A 1012 6.57 -31.38 -10.60
C ILE A 1012 6.11 -32.33 -11.72
N GLY A 1013 6.43 -33.62 -11.63
CA GLY A 1013 5.98 -34.61 -12.61
C GLY A 1013 4.46 -34.80 -12.66
N LEU A 1014 3.78 -34.76 -11.51
CA LEU A 1014 2.32 -34.81 -11.44
C LEU A 1014 1.67 -33.56 -12.05
N LEU A 1015 2.21 -32.36 -11.78
CA LEU A 1015 1.77 -31.12 -12.43
C LEU A 1015 1.92 -31.23 -13.96
N LEU A 1016 3.03 -31.76 -14.46
CA LEU A 1016 3.21 -32.01 -15.90
C LEU A 1016 2.27 -33.10 -16.48
N ILE A 1017 1.82 -34.06 -15.66
CA ILE A 1017 0.89 -35.14 -16.06
C ILE A 1017 -0.58 -34.71 -16.01
N TYR A 1018 -0.97 -33.79 -15.12
CA TYR A 1018 -2.38 -33.43 -14.90
C TYR A 1018 -2.75 -31.97 -15.21
N VAL A 1019 -1.83 -31.01 -15.13
CA VAL A 1019 -2.12 -29.59 -15.35
C VAL A 1019 -1.59 -29.12 -16.72
N PRO A 1020 -2.45 -28.73 -17.67
CA PRO A 1020 -2.03 -28.38 -19.03
C PRO A 1020 -1.04 -27.20 -19.11
N VAL A 1021 -1.19 -26.21 -18.23
CA VAL A 1021 -0.41 -24.96 -18.24
C VAL A 1021 1.10 -25.20 -18.15
N PHE A 1022 1.54 -26.15 -17.31
CA PHE A 1022 2.97 -26.45 -17.12
C PHE A 1022 3.65 -27.10 -18.34
N ARG A 1023 2.89 -27.51 -19.35
CA ARG A 1023 3.39 -28.10 -20.60
C ARG A 1023 3.82 -27.07 -21.64
N HIS A 1024 3.62 -25.77 -21.38
CA HIS A 1024 4.04 -24.72 -22.30
C HIS A 1024 5.57 -24.70 -22.43
N PRO A 1025 6.16 -24.46 -23.63
CA PRO A 1025 7.61 -24.41 -23.78
C PRO A 1025 8.27 -23.38 -22.85
N VAL A 1026 7.59 -22.26 -22.57
CA VAL A 1026 8.09 -21.24 -21.63
C VAL A 1026 8.15 -21.76 -20.18
N SER A 1027 7.14 -22.48 -19.68
CA SER A 1027 7.17 -23.01 -18.31
C SER A 1027 8.23 -24.10 -18.14
N LEU A 1028 8.44 -24.92 -19.17
CA LEU A 1028 9.55 -25.88 -19.21
C LEU A 1028 10.92 -25.19 -19.21
N LEU A 1029 11.07 -24.08 -19.96
CA LEU A 1029 12.29 -23.27 -19.98
C LEU A 1029 12.55 -22.60 -18.61
N CYS A 1030 11.53 -22.03 -17.97
CA CYS A 1030 11.65 -21.44 -16.63
C CYS A 1030 12.06 -22.48 -15.57
N VAL A 1031 11.46 -23.68 -15.57
CA VAL A 1031 11.86 -24.77 -14.67
C VAL A 1031 13.28 -25.24 -14.96
N GLY A 1032 13.66 -25.36 -16.24
CA GLY A 1032 15.03 -25.69 -16.65
C GLY A 1032 16.05 -24.64 -16.19
N LEU A 1033 15.72 -23.35 -16.29
CA LEU A 1033 16.58 -22.25 -15.85
C LEU A 1033 16.75 -22.25 -14.32
N VAL A 1034 15.68 -22.45 -13.55
CA VAL A 1034 15.76 -22.57 -12.08
C VAL A 1034 16.64 -23.75 -11.65
N LEU A 1035 16.52 -24.90 -12.33
CA LEU A 1035 17.37 -26.06 -12.08
C LEU A 1035 18.84 -25.80 -12.45
N LEU A 1036 19.10 -25.08 -13.56
CA LEU A 1036 20.44 -24.71 -14.00
C LEU A 1036 21.11 -23.72 -13.02
N CYS A 1037 20.39 -22.68 -12.59
CA CYS A 1037 20.87 -21.75 -11.57
C CYS A 1037 21.12 -22.45 -10.23
N GLY A 1038 20.25 -23.37 -9.81
CA GLY A 1038 20.47 -24.20 -8.61
C GLY A 1038 21.72 -25.08 -8.71
N ALA A 1039 21.98 -25.67 -9.89
CA ALA A 1039 23.18 -26.48 -10.13
C ALA A 1039 24.47 -25.64 -10.13
N LEU A 1040 24.43 -24.40 -10.61
CA LEU A 1040 25.55 -23.46 -10.59
C LEU A 1040 25.84 -22.91 -9.17
N LEU A 1041 24.81 -22.68 -8.36
CA LEU A 1041 24.94 -22.17 -7.00
C LEU A 1041 25.37 -23.23 -5.98
N ALA A 1042 25.07 -24.51 -6.20
CA ALA A 1042 25.39 -25.61 -5.29
C ALA A 1042 25.96 -26.86 -6.01
N PRO A 1043 27.11 -26.76 -6.70
CA PRO A 1043 27.67 -27.85 -7.49
C PRO A 1043 28.04 -29.08 -6.65
N GLU A 1044 28.42 -28.90 -5.37
CA GLU A 1044 28.67 -30.02 -4.46
C GLU A 1044 27.41 -30.79 -4.03
N SER A 1045 26.21 -30.25 -4.25
CA SER A 1045 24.96 -30.83 -3.76
C SER A 1045 24.12 -31.45 -4.89
N ILE A 1046 24.38 -31.07 -6.15
CA ILE A 1046 23.60 -31.51 -7.31
C ILE A 1046 23.59 -33.03 -7.55
N LEU A 1047 24.70 -33.74 -7.22
CA LEU A 1047 24.76 -35.20 -7.33
C LEU A 1047 23.90 -35.91 -6.26
N LEU A 1048 23.84 -35.36 -5.03
CA LEU A 1048 22.95 -35.88 -3.98
C LEU A 1048 21.48 -35.70 -4.36
N VAL A 1049 21.14 -34.52 -4.89
CA VAL A 1049 19.80 -34.21 -5.41
C VAL A 1049 19.47 -35.14 -6.58
N SER A 1050 20.38 -35.33 -7.54
CA SER A 1050 20.14 -36.17 -8.72
C SER A 1050 19.84 -37.64 -8.36
N GLN A 1051 20.61 -38.25 -7.46
CA GLN A 1051 20.36 -39.64 -7.05
C GLN A 1051 19.09 -39.80 -6.19
N ALA A 1052 18.66 -38.76 -5.47
CA ALA A 1052 17.40 -38.76 -4.74
C ALA A 1052 16.18 -38.51 -5.64
N ALA A 1053 16.33 -37.64 -6.66
CA ALA A 1053 15.31 -37.35 -7.66
C ALA A 1053 14.97 -38.57 -8.53
N ALA A 1054 15.93 -39.48 -8.76
CA ALA A 1054 15.71 -40.72 -9.52
C ALA A 1054 14.53 -41.56 -8.97
N LEU A 1055 14.35 -41.63 -7.64
CA LEU A 1055 13.20 -42.30 -7.02
C LEU A 1055 11.88 -41.60 -7.39
N GLY A 1056 11.87 -40.26 -7.32
CA GLY A 1056 10.72 -39.45 -7.70
C GLY A 1056 10.38 -39.60 -9.18
N LEU A 1057 11.38 -39.64 -10.06
CA LEU A 1057 11.20 -39.85 -11.50
C LEU A 1057 10.63 -41.25 -11.81
N VAL A 1058 11.03 -42.29 -11.09
CA VAL A 1058 10.40 -43.62 -11.18
C VAL A 1058 8.93 -43.56 -10.73
N LEU A 1059 8.60 -42.83 -9.65
CA LEU A 1059 7.21 -42.65 -9.22
C LEU A 1059 6.39 -41.85 -10.25
N VAL A 1060 6.98 -40.85 -10.91
CA VAL A 1060 6.35 -40.10 -12.03
C VAL A 1060 6.13 -41.00 -13.24
N LEU A 1061 7.08 -41.89 -13.55
CA LEU A 1061 6.93 -42.87 -14.62
C LEU A 1061 5.79 -43.87 -14.31
N VAL A 1062 5.72 -44.37 -13.08
CA VAL A 1062 4.62 -45.23 -12.61
C VAL A 1062 3.28 -44.48 -12.66
N ALA A 1063 3.21 -43.22 -12.23
CA ALA A 1063 2.00 -42.40 -12.32
C ALA A 1063 1.57 -42.17 -13.78
N ARG A 1064 2.51 -41.96 -14.71
CA ARG A 1064 2.26 -41.82 -16.14
C ARG A 1064 1.75 -43.14 -16.76
N ILE A 1065 2.35 -44.27 -16.38
CA ILE A 1065 1.90 -45.60 -16.81
C ILE A 1065 0.51 -45.91 -16.25
N LEU A 1066 0.25 -45.60 -14.98
CA LEU A 1066 -1.06 -45.78 -14.34
C LEU A 1066 -2.14 -44.98 -15.07
N ASN A 1067 -1.90 -43.68 -15.31
CA ASN A 1067 -2.79 -42.82 -16.08
C ASN A 1067 -3.06 -43.40 -17.48
N TRP A 1068 -2.01 -43.79 -18.21
CA TRP A 1068 -2.12 -44.43 -19.53
C TRP A 1068 -2.89 -45.76 -19.52
N VAL A 1069 -2.73 -46.61 -18.49
CA VAL A 1069 -3.50 -47.86 -18.33
C VAL A 1069 -4.97 -47.58 -17.99
N VAL A 1070 -5.26 -46.58 -17.16
CA VAL A 1070 -6.63 -46.18 -16.80
C VAL A 1070 -7.36 -45.63 -18.04
N VAL A 1071 -6.73 -44.70 -18.78
CA VAL A 1071 -7.27 -44.15 -20.03
C VAL A 1071 -7.42 -45.23 -21.10
N ARG A 1072 -6.47 -46.17 -21.24
CA ARG A 1072 -6.62 -47.32 -22.15
C ARG A 1072 -7.76 -48.26 -21.75
N ARG A 1073 -8.04 -48.44 -20.45
CA ARG A 1073 -9.19 -49.26 -19.99
C ARG A 1073 -10.54 -48.62 -20.31
N GLN A 1074 -10.62 -47.29 -20.39
CA GLN A 1074 -11.82 -46.60 -20.87
C GLN A 1074 -12.08 -46.84 -22.38
N TYR A 1075 -11.03 -47.13 -23.16
CA TYR A 1075 -11.12 -47.49 -24.59
C TYR A 1075 -11.37 -48.98 -24.88
N TYR A 1076 -11.54 -49.83 -23.85
CA TYR A 1076 -11.70 -51.29 -24.02
C TYR A 1076 -12.83 -51.88 -23.15
N ARG A 1077 -14.06 -51.40 -23.36
CA ARG A 1077 -15.29 -52.19 -23.12
C ARG A 1077 -15.95 -52.52 -24.46
N TRP A 1078 -16.57 -53.70 -24.54
CA TRP A 1078 -16.88 -54.37 -25.81
C TRP A 1078 -18.02 -53.72 -26.63
N PRO A 1079 -17.99 -53.86 -27.97
CA PRO A 1079 -19.12 -53.60 -28.84
C PRO A 1079 -20.17 -54.73 -28.78
N SER A 1080 -21.45 -54.38 -28.91
CA SER A 1080 -22.55 -55.32 -29.13
C SER A 1080 -22.96 -55.35 -30.61
N PHE A 1081 -23.18 -56.54 -31.17
CA PHE A 1081 -23.45 -56.80 -32.59
C PHE A 1081 -24.74 -56.17 -33.14
N ALA A 1082 -24.68 -55.75 -34.42
CA ALA A 1082 -25.74 -55.90 -35.41
C ALA A 1082 -25.10 -56.01 -36.82
N TYR A 1083 -25.80 -56.59 -37.80
CA TYR A 1083 -25.25 -57.02 -39.10
C TYR A 1083 -26.13 -56.55 -40.29
N GLY A 1084 -25.56 -56.46 -41.50
CA GLY A 1084 -26.25 -56.10 -42.75
C GLY A 1084 -25.64 -54.87 -43.43
N ALA A 1085 -24.92 -54.88 -44.56
CA ALA A 1085 -24.88 -55.71 -45.79
C ALA A 1085 -25.83 -55.23 -46.91
N GLY A 1086 -25.22 -54.87 -48.06
CA GLY A 1086 -25.84 -54.31 -49.27
C GLY A 1086 -25.18 -52.95 -49.62
N LEU A 1087 -24.43 -52.77 -50.72
CA LEU A 1087 -24.67 -52.93 -52.17
C LEU A 1087 -25.13 -51.63 -52.86
N MET A 1088 -24.25 -51.07 -53.70
CA MET A 1088 -24.52 -50.03 -54.72
C MET A 1088 -24.99 -48.65 -54.15
N GLU A 1089 -24.84 -47.50 -54.81
CA GLU A 1089 -24.51 -47.22 -56.22
C GLU A 1089 -23.77 -45.88 -56.42
N ARG A 1090 -23.12 -45.72 -57.59
CA ARG A 1090 -22.78 -44.46 -58.30
C ARG A 1090 -22.22 -43.24 -57.54
N GLN A 1091 -20.92 -43.05 -57.75
CA GLN A 1091 -20.38 -41.75 -58.21
C GLN A 1091 -21.01 -41.39 -59.57
N PRO A 1092 -21.06 -40.10 -59.98
CA PRO A 1092 -19.92 -39.59 -60.76
C PRO A 1092 -19.61 -38.08 -60.63
N ALA A 1093 -18.44 -37.72 -61.18
CA ALA A 1093 -18.12 -36.45 -61.88
C ALA A 1093 -17.99 -35.13 -61.06
N GLU A 1094 -17.03 -34.23 -61.35
CA GLU A 1094 -15.87 -34.26 -62.27
C GLU A 1094 -14.80 -33.23 -61.79
N HIS A 1095 -13.47 -33.50 -61.83
CA HIS A 1095 -12.47 -33.06 -62.86
C HIS A 1095 -12.16 -31.54 -62.89
N SER A 1096 -11.06 -30.97 -63.43
CA SER A 1096 -9.80 -31.42 -64.08
C SER A 1096 -8.88 -30.18 -64.30
N LYS A 1097 -7.52 -30.16 -64.38
CA LYS A 1097 -6.38 -31.08 -64.12
C LYS A 1097 -5.07 -30.22 -64.09
N SER A 1098 -3.95 -30.77 -63.62
CA SER A 1098 -2.55 -30.26 -63.76
C SER A 1098 -2.01 -30.48 -65.20
N PRO A 1099 -0.69 -30.50 -65.53
CA PRO A 1099 0.52 -29.73 -65.10
C PRO A 1099 1.37 -29.23 -66.31
N LEU A 1100 2.60 -28.67 -66.12
CA LEU A 1100 3.88 -28.98 -66.82
C LEU A 1100 4.97 -27.87 -66.70
N ALA A 1101 6.22 -28.20 -67.09
CA ALA A 1101 7.48 -27.41 -67.03
C ALA A 1101 8.20 -27.46 -68.42
N PRO A 1102 9.50 -27.06 -68.67
CA PRO A 1102 10.62 -26.61 -67.82
C PRO A 1102 11.19 -25.20 -68.28
N ASP A 1103 12.47 -24.79 -68.41
CA ASP A 1103 13.82 -25.40 -68.31
C ASP A 1103 15.00 -24.36 -68.27
N LEU A 1104 16.26 -24.86 -68.18
CA LEU A 1104 17.58 -24.35 -68.65
C LEU A 1104 18.40 -23.21 -67.95
N THR A 1105 19.56 -23.65 -67.38
CA THR A 1105 20.96 -23.12 -67.43
C THR A 1105 21.44 -21.76 -66.83
N ASP A 1106 22.15 -21.88 -65.68
CA ASP A 1106 23.62 -21.72 -65.50
C ASP A 1106 24.36 -20.35 -65.22
N SER A 1107 25.39 -20.46 -64.37
CA SER A 1107 26.65 -19.68 -64.24
C SER A 1107 26.83 -18.41 -63.32
N SER A 1108 27.80 -18.56 -62.40
CA SER A 1108 28.94 -17.64 -62.08
C SER A 1108 29.02 -16.69 -60.84
N MET A 1109 30.16 -16.82 -60.15
CA MET A 1109 31.04 -15.86 -59.43
C MET A 1109 30.61 -14.94 -58.24
N ALA A 1110 30.95 -15.41 -57.02
CA ALA A 1110 32.13 -15.03 -56.22
C ALA A 1110 32.35 -13.62 -55.56
N THR A 1111 32.98 -13.70 -54.37
CA THR A 1111 33.98 -12.79 -53.74
C THR A 1111 33.55 -11.92 -52.53
N THR A 1112 34.16 -12.29 -51.40
CA THR A 1112 34.38 -11.58 -50.12
C THR A 1112 34.92 -10.14 -50.25
N PHE A 1113 34.65 -9.25 -49.28
CA PHE A 1113 35.72 -8.61 -48.46
C PHE A 1113 35.20 -7.91 -47.19
N SER A 1114 36.10 -7.71 -46.21
CA SER A 1114 35.94 -6.93 -44.96
C SER A 1114 36.08 -5.40 -45.22
N ARG A 1115 36.05 -4.44 -44.28
CA ARG A 1115 36.41 -4.42 -42.83
C ARG A 1115 35.96 -3.07 -42.18
N GLU A 1116 36.29 -2.92 -40.89
CA GLU A 1116 36.59 -1.67 -40.13
C GLU A 1116 35.49 -0.92 -39.32
N LEU A 1117 35.62 -1.10 -37.99
CA LEU A 1117 35.38 -0.14 -36.88
C LEU A 1117 36.48 0.96 -36.88
N PRO A 1118 36.34 2.14 -36.21
CA PRO A 1118 36.02 2.24 -34.76
C PRO A 1118 35.40 3.57 -34.22
N THR A 1119 35.51 3.76 -32.88
CA THR A 1119 35.56 5.01 -32.07
C THR A 1119 34.29 5.77 -31.64
N SER A 1120 33.93 5.55 -30.35
CA SER A 1120 33.75 6.53 -29.23
C SER A 1120 32.72 7.69 -29.25
N GLU A 1121 31.78 7.61 -28.28
CA GLU A 1121 31.39 8.65 -27.28
C GLU A 1121 30.79 10.03 -27.71
N PRO A 1122 30.16 10.80 -26.79
CA PRO A 1122 29.25 10.39 -25.69
C PRO A 1122 27.99 11.30 -25.53
N GLY A 1123 27.08 10.91 -24.62
CA GLY A 1123 26.38 11.88 -23.75
C GLY A 1123 24.93 12.27 -24.07
N ALA A 1124 23.98 11.69 -23.32
CA ALA A 1124 22.75 12.31 -22.79
C ALA A 1124 22.15 11.39 -21.71
#